data_AF-A0A9P9D9C4-F1
#
_entry.id   AF-A0A9P9D9C4-F1
#
_cell.length_a   1.000
_cell.length_b   1.000
_cell.length_c   1.000
_cell.angle_alpha   90.00
_cell.angle_beta   90.00
_cell.angle_gamma   90.00
#
_symmetry.space_group_name_H-M   'P 1'
#
loop_
_entity.id
_entity.type
_entity.pdbx_description
1 polymer ?
#
loop_
_entity_poly.entity_id
_entity_poly.type
_entity_poly.pdbx_seq_one_letter_code
_entity_poly.pdbx_strand_id
1 'polypeptide(L)'
;MSKIQSDALHSSLTEQLTKFRGCCNDCHQAADLAIWMLQPEERCSVTIGLRMMPGFPLMWIAITAFPSCLAVAKQGIRWSPTRMTVSDLQSDLHLRSRPVTYFDATGRQHQVHRPVHQTPHYTFGRVVGFEDISLYFLFPNLYREEQKCSRLRDEDFRLWMDGILLPAIYQCYSSAHVQHYPSSYDHSRYNSTARGVERLAQRVHPVAREQQLVYYLPPEALADVWANILASVQEPGFQQFQDVTILLQAKNLKVLTKDITWEKMVSRFQEYWANAIDESHITADLYFDIGKETCPQQASKVMPWSQLAAEAIDGPTDRRAETLLYRRCCLESYAFQALDGSTDEAKQKQVFYPFSMLRDTGSLTIETGKRSSRRAAGLLYSQFYPSVKEIFAAGNVYPFTNTAIETLALDKKLRKTWELVGGGLSHQPAALIKAYLYTKLRCHYALLGSMQKSFGIREEHRVSKELFYAIDSRIRSQELQNKRLVVPTGDSSPYYSFTTDNLLRWTRWNINKFCVGFEMKVGGCWQDVRQQPDPHQPNGLRRYEGLGFKRTLETYGYAWFLDKIDWNTLTFRQPHAAYMMFNNPSMQTAYHARYRQVRDVRVDFIRVDKARQWMQDFSAVPSCLELLEKYLRQLCLCAFRKDVFTHIKSVLRPEHMEAALSGEVPLCYDSVDKVLIERHGPPQLAYGHRLAVKNIDVLFAWLWEWKDGQFERKGWNDKPYRMLYQQSFRAVTTARGKDGARKWRQELKNSFLKSHWMIPYPQSQGFMRKDKETKEFVWWPSFHSGLNCYYARLEKLGSLTQPLPASNIKHHPSNGWTLAPGYFTNSHMPYVVQAEQNLLRMPEDELYAKLVDLREQMSAESFQAPAASTTSIVIEFNISSSNYIRVTDKWCPRRRAYVSKTFEESDSPGECSIFLRQELEKYELLQHHRRNLRRSRRKRMDTRSNGDSDSDSECIDDGEATSDEESLGVKRQQQAQVVRRIETRMRELIKQHREKEKDWPKAYDYLLKEFNRRLERVE
;
A
#
# COMPACT_ATOMS: atom_id res chain seq x y z
N MET A 1 -17.46 45.96 -20.97
CA MET A 1 -17.12 45.16 -22.17
C MET A 1 -17.68 45.86 -23.39
N SER A 2 -17.00 45.87 -24.53
CA SER A 2 -17.59 46.39 -25.77
C SER A 2 -18.65 45.41 -26.28
N LYS A 3 -19.82 45.93 -26.68
CA LYS A 3 -20.93 45.17 -27.29
C LYS A 3 -20.43 44.23 -28.42
N ILE A 4 -19.44 44.71 -29.16
CA ILE A 4 -18.74 44.02 -30.27
C ILE A 4 -18.14 42.66 -29.86
N GLN A 5 -17.50 42.56 -28.69
CA GLN A 5 -16.89 41.28 -28.24
C GLN A 5 -17.93 40.24 -27.84
N SER A 6 -19.05 40.68 -27.26
CA SER A 6 -20.19 39.81 -26.96
C SER A 6 -20.88 39.35 -28.26
N ASP A 7 -20.95 40.24 -29.25
CA ASP A 7 -21.55 39.94 -30.56
C ASP A 7 -20.75 38.90 -31.36
N ALA A 8 -19.43 38.99 -31.34
CA ALA A 8 -18.54 38.02 -31.97
C ALA A 8 -18.65 36.62 -31.31
N LEU A 9 -18.76 36.55 -29.98
CA LEU A 9 -18.81 35.29 -29.25
C LEU A 9 -20.08 34.50 -29.53
N HIS A 10 -21.26 35.13 -29.43
CA HIS A 10 -22.51 34.42 -29.66
C HIS A 10 -22.66 34.02 -31.14
N SER A 11 -22.10 34.81 -32.07
CA SER A 11 -22.02 34.46 -33.50
C SER A 11 -21.19 33.20 -33.71
N SER A 12 -19.99 33.16 -33.12
CA SER A 12 -19.08 32.01 -33.20
C SER A 12 -19.68 30.74 -32.59
N LEU A 13 -20.33 30.83 -31.41
CA LEU A 13 -21.00 29.69 -30.78
C LEU A 13 -22.22 29.20 -31.57
N THR A 14 -23.02 30.11 -32.15
CA THR A 14 -24.15 29.74 -33.01
C THR A 14 -23.69 28.96 -34.23
N GLU A 15 -22.61 29.40 -34.87
CA GLU A 15 -22.02 28.69 -35.99
C GLU A 15 -21.38 27.36 -35.59
N GLN A 16 -20.72 27.31 -34.42
CA GLN A 16 -20.18 26.07 -33.88
C GLN A 16 -21.28 25.01 -33.65
N LEU A 17 -22.39 25.40 -33.04
CA LEU A 17 -23.52 24.52 -32.78
C LEU A 17 -24.19 24.05 -34.08
N THR A 18 -24.25 24.90 -35.11
CA THR A 18 -24.96 24.60 -36.36
C THR A 18 -24.12 23.89 -37.42
N LYS A 19 -22.80 24.17 -37.51
CA LYS A 19 -21.93 23.68 -38.60
C LYS A 19 -20.60 23.05 -38.15
N PHE A 20 -20.24 23.14 -36.87
CA PHE A 20 -18.91 22.79 -36.32
C PHE A 20 -17.75 23.57 -36.99
N ARG A 21 -17.09 24.44 -36.23
CA ARG A 21 -15.89 25.18 -36.63
C ARG A 21 -14.66 24.37 -36.20
N GLY A 22 -14.13 23.58 -37.15
CA GLY A 22 -12.91 22.77 -37.03
C GLY A 22 -11.85 23.18 -38.03
N CYS A 23 -10.79 22.36 -38.17
CA CYS A 23 -9.80 22.55 -39.21
C CYS A 23 -10.37 22.27 -40.62
N CYS A 24 -9.76 22.83 -41.67
CA CYS A 24 -10.22 22.70 -43.05
C CYS A 24 -9.77 21.38 -43.70
N ASN A 25 -10.27 21.10 -44.91
CA ASN A 25 -9.89 19.93 -45.71
C ASN A 25 -8.38 19.86 -45.96
N ASP A 26 -7.71 21.00 -46.17
CA ASP A 26 -6.27 21.04 -46.39
C ASP A 26 -5.50 20.59 -45.14
N CYS A 27 -6.00 20.90 -43.94
CA CYS A 27 -5.44 20.39 -42.69
C CYS A 27 -5.63 18.87 -42.55
N HIS A 28 -6.75 18.33 -43.01
CA HIS A 28 -6.98 16.87 -43.02
C HIS A 28 -6.03 16.17 -43.99
N GLN A 29 -5.86 16.73 -45.20
CA GLN A 29 -4.93 16.22 -46.20
C GLN A 29 -3.48 16.30 -45.72
N ALA A 30 -3.07 17.38 -45.06
CA ALA A 30 -1.73 17.52 -44.48
C ALA A 30 -1.48 16.51 -43.35
N ALA A 31 -2.48 16.26 -42.48
CA ALA A 31 -2.40 15.25 -41.44
C ALA A 31 -2.28 13.83 -42.02
N ASP A 32 -3.05 13.53 -43.06
CA ASP A 32 -2.97 12.26 -43.76
C ASP A 32 -1.62 12.11 -44.48
N LEU A 33 -1.11 13.15 -45.16
CA LEU A 33 0.21 13.15 -45.80
C LEU A 33 1.35 12.91 -44.78
N ALA A 34 1.27 13.49 -43.58
CA ALA A 34 2.24 13.23 -42.51
C ALA A 34 2.22 11.76 -42.04
N ILE A 35 1.06 11.10 -42.06
CA ILE A 35 0.93 9.66 -41.81
C ILE A 35 1.53 8.84 -42.97
N TRP A 36 1.34 9.30 -44.21
CA TRP A 36 1.91 8.67 -45.42
C TRP A 36 3.44 8.91 -45.56
N MET A 37 4.04 9.86 -44.85
CA MET A 37 5.50 10.03 -44.85
C MET A 37 6.23 9.03 -43.93
N LEU A 38 5.52 8.24 -43.13
CA LEU A 38 6.09 7.13 -42.34
C LEU A 38 6.40 5.92 -43.24
N GLN A 39 7.49 5.20 -42.93
CA GLN A 39 7.93 4.01 -43.68
C GLN A 39 6.79 2.97 -43.75
N PRO A 40 6.64 2.20 -44.86
CA PRO A 40 5.57 1.22 -45.01
C PRO A 40 5.47 0.20 -43.86
N GLU A 41 6.61 -0.17 -43.28
CA GLU A 41 6.73 -1.10 -42.13
C GLU A 41 6.30 -0.46 -40.79
N GLU A 42 6.28 0.89 -40.72
CA GLU A 42 5.82 1.67 -39.57
C GLU A 42 4.33 2.05 -39.68
N ARG A 43 3.71 1.82 -40.84
CA ARG A 43 2.27 1.97 -41.06
C ARG A 43 1.51 0.75 -40.52
N CYS A 44 1.40 0.64 -39.20
CA CYS A 44 0.51 -0.35 -38.61
C CYS A 44 -0.95 0.07 -38.84
N SER A 45 -1.60 -0.55 -39.83
CA SER A 45 -2.94 -0.21 -40.24
C SER A 45 -4.00 -0.58 -39.19
N VAL A 46 -4.37 0.38 -38.34
CA VAL A 46 -5.78 0.56 -37.95
C VAL A 46 -6.56 1.22 -39.11
N THR A 47 -6.13 0.98 -40.34
CA THR A 47 -6.76 1.42 -41.59
C THR A 47 -7.85 0.43 -42.04
N ILE A 48 -8.02 -0.70 -41.34
CA ILE A 48 -9.07 -1.67 -41.63
C ILE A 48 -10.37 -1.24 -40.95
N GLY A 49 -11.16 -0.43 -41.65
CA GLY A 49 -12.56 -0.19 -41.33
C GLY A 49 -13.03 1.26 -41.26
N LEU A 50 -12.32 2.21 -41.87
CA LEU A 50 -12.86 3.56 -42.07
C LEU A 50 -13.98 3.48 -43.13
N ARG A 51 -15.21 3.28 -42.70
CA ARG A 51 -16.40 3.55 -43.54
C ARG A 51 -16.93 4.91 -43.14
N MET A 52 -16.98 5.82 -44.10
CA MET A 52 -17.52 7.15 -43.88
C MET A 52 -19.02 7.11 -44.10
N MET A 53 -19.77 7.07 -43.00
CA MET A 53 -21.22 7.12 -43.01
C MET A 53 -21.69 8.42 -42.35
N PRO A 54 -22.79 9.05 -42.81
CA PRO A 54 -23.27 10.29 -42.24
C PRO A 54 -23.66 10.10 -40.77
N GLY A 55 -23.20 10.99 -39.89
CA GLY A 55 -23.72 11.09 -38.53
C GLY A 55 -25.01 11.91 -38.50
N PHE A 56 -25.91 11.62 -37.57
CA PHE A 56 -27.11 12.43 -37.33
C PHE A 56 -26.95 13.26 -36.04
N PRO A 57 -26.91 14.60 -36.14
CA PRO A 57 -26.79 15.49 -34.98
C PRO A 57 -28.11 15.69 -34.23
N LEU A 58 -28.00 15.74 -32.91
CA LEU A 58 -29.09 16.00 -31.96
C LEU A 58 -28.66 17.06 -30.95
N MET A 59 -29.55 17.95 -30.56
CA MET A 59 -29.26 18.99 -29.56
C MET A 59 -29.93 18.67 -28.23
N TRP A 60 -29.38 19.18 -27.13
CA TRP A 60 -29.97 19.01 -25.80
C TRP A 60 -29.59 20.19 -24.88
N ILE A 61 -30.36 20.35 -23.81
CA ILE A 61 -30.14 21.35 -22.75
C ILE A 61 -30.15 20.67 -21.38
N ALA A 62 -29.24 21.10 -20.49
CA ALA A 62 -29.34 20.91 -19.04
C ALA A 62 -29.17 22.25 -18.30
N ILE A 63 -29.48 22.28 -17.00
CA ILE A 63 -29.61 23.53 -16.24
C ILE A 63 -29.01 23.45 -14.83
N THR A 64 -28.46 24.56 -14.37
CA THR A 64 -28.03 24.78 -12.97
C THR A 64 -28.41 26.21 -12.57
N ALA A 65 -29.04 26.38 -11.42
CA ALA A 65 -29.58 27.66 -10.97
C ALA A 65 -29.46 27.84 -9.45
N PHE A 66 -29.63 29.08 -9.00
CA PHE A 66 -29.73 29.42 -7.57
C PHE A 66 -31.11 30.04 -7.28
N PRO A 67 -32.06 29.27 -6.75
CA PRO A 67 -33.35 29.80 -6.33
C PRO A 67 -33.23 30.67 -5.07
N SER A 68 -34.08 31.69 -4.96
CA SER A 68 -34.23 32.53 -3.76
C SER A 68 -35.16 31.93 -2.71
N CYS A 69 -35.98 30.93 -3.09
CA CYS A 69 -37.00 30.32 -2.23
C CYS A 69 -37.28 28.85 -2.61
N LEU A 70 -37.74 28.05 -1.64
CA LEU A 70 -38.20 26.67 -1.87
C LEU A 70 -39.48 26.59 -2.71
N ALA A 71 -40.30 27.64 -2.72
CA ALA A 71 -41.50 27.74 -3.55
C ALA A 71 -41.21 27.70 -5.07
N VAL A 72 -39.93 27.72 -5.47
CA VAL A 72 -39.49 27.39 -6.83
C VAL A 72 -40.06 26.06 -7.34
N ALA A 73 -40.37 25.10 -6.45
CA ALA A 73 -40.94 23.80 -6.79
C ALA A 73 -42.47 23.83 -6.80
N LYS A 74 -43.08 24.07 -7.97
CA LYS A 74 -44.55 24.24 -8.13
C LYS A 74 -45.40 23.10 -7.61
N GLN A 75 -44.90 21.86 -7.69
CA GLN A 75 -45.66 20.65 -7.34
C GLN A 75 -45.19 20.01 -6.03
N GLY A 76 -44.30 20.67 -5.29
CA GLY A 76 -43.73 20.17 -4.05
C GLY A 76 -42.36 19.49 -4.21
N ILE A 77 -41.85 18.97 -3.10
CA ILE A 77 -40.48 18.44 -3.01
C ILE A 77 -40.50 17.04 -2.38
N ARG A 78 -39.72 16.12 -2.97
CA ARG A 78 -39.36 14.84 -2.38
C ARG A 78 -38.12 15.00 -1.51
N TRP A 79 -38.36 15.31 -0.24
CA TRP A 79 -37.36 15.64 0.77
C TRP A 79 -36.66 14.39 1.32
N SER A 80 -35.33 14.46 1.47
CA SER A 80 -34.47 13.37 1.94
C SER A 80 -33.84 13.74 3.29
N PRO A 81 -34.38 13.32 4.45
CA PRO A 81 -33.96 13.80 5.78
C PRO A 81 -32.58 13.28 6.25
N THR A 82 -31.92 12.44 5.46
CA THR A 82 -30.59 11.88 5.77
C THR A 82 -29.51 12.41 4.82
N ARG A 83 -28.27 12.47 5.31
CA ARG A 83 -27.10 12.86 4.51
C ARG A 83 -26.70 11.72 3.57
N MET A 84 -27.34 11.67 2.41
CA MET A 84 -27.04 10.67 1.38
C MET A 84 -25.65 10.89 0.76
N THR A 85 -24.70 10.02 1.10
CA THR A 85 -23.32 10.05 0.56
C THR A 85 -23.22 9.94 -0.97
N VAL A 86 -24.23 9.33 -1.62
CA VAL A 86 -24.24 9.12 -3.07
C VAL A 86 -24.63 10.41 -3.84
N SER A 87 -25.25 11.37 -3.15
CA SER A 87 -25.83 12.58 -3.79
C SER A 87 -24.97 13.83 -3.64
N ASP A 88 -23.90 13.77 -2.85
CA ASP A 88 -22.98 14.88 -2.59
C ASP A 88 -22.32 15.41 -3.87
N LEU A 89 -22.07 16.72 -3.92
CA LEU A 89 -21.32 17.35 -5.00
C LEU A 89 -19.84 17.02 -4.86
N GLN A 90 -19.33 16.14 -5.72
CA GLN A 90 -17.93 15.67 -5.67
C GLN A 90 -16.99 16.36 -6.67
N SER A 91 -17.53 17.06 -7.67
CA SER A 91 -16.76 17.64 -8.77
C SER A 91 -17.10 19.10 -9.00
N ASP A 92 -16.17 19.82 -9.60
CA ASP A 92 -16.41 21.21 -9.97
C ASP A 92 -17.57 21.37 -10.94
N LEU A 93 -18.41 22.38 -10.66
CA LEU A 93 -19.48 22.83 -11.54
C LEU A 93 -18.98 23.95 -12.46
N HIS A 94 -17.70 24.30 -12.45
CA HIS A 94 -17.09 25.35 -13.28
C HIS A 94 -17.79 26.72 -13.17
N LEU A 95 -18.61 26.91 -12.14
CA LEU A 95 -19.32 28.14 -11.82
C LEU A 95 -18.35 29.14 -11.17
N ARG A 96 -18.78 30.39 -11.00
CA ARG A 96 -18.00 31.36 -10.21
C ARG A 96 -17.88 30.85 -8.77
N SER A 97 -16.66 30.85 -8.24
CA SER A 97 -16.41 30.52 -6.83
C SER A 97 -17.26 31.42 -5.93
N ARG A 98 -17.80 30.86 -4.85
CA ARG A 98 -18.65 31.55 -3.87
C ARG A 98 -17.81 31.97 -2.66
N PRO A 99 -18.10 33.13 -2.03
CA PRO A 99 -17.48 33.49 -0.77
C PRO A 99 -17.93 32.50 0.33
N VAL A 100 -16.98 32.07 1.15
CA VAL A 100 -17.20 31.27 2.35
C VAL A 100 -16.42 31.88 3.50
N THR A 101 -16.93 31.70 4.71
CA THR A 101 -16.37 32.29 5.93
C THR A 101 -15.88 31.18 6.85
N TYR A 102 -14.73 31.37 7.48
CA TYR A 102 -14.25 30.48 8.53
C TYR A 102 -13.48 31.24 9.60
N PHE A 103 -13.34 30.64 10.78
CA PHE A 103 -12.50 31.14 11.86
C PHE A 103 -11.22 30.31 11.94
N ASP A 104 -10.07 30.97 12.04
CA ASP A 104 -8.80 30.27 12.24
C ASP A 104 -8.62 29.80 13.70
N ALA A 105 -7.51 29.11 13.98
CA ALA A 105 -7.19 28.62 15.33
C ALA A 105 -7.01 29.73 16.38
N THR A 106 -6.85 30.99 15.95
CA THR A 106 -6.75 32.17 16.81
C THR A 106 -8.11 32.86 17.01
N GLY A 107 -9.18 32.33 16.42
CA GLY A 107 -10.53 32.89 16.47
C GLY A 107 -10.74 34.07 15.53
N ARG A 108 -9.83 34.31 14.57
CA ARG A 108 -9.97 35.39 13.59
C ARG A 108 -10.80 34.92 12.40
N GLN A 109 -11.77 35.73 12.00
CA GLN A 109 -12.63 35.48 10.84
C GLN A 109 -11.87 35.76 9.53
N HIS A 110 -12.01 34.85 8.57
CA HIS A 110 -11.47 34.95 7.22
C HIS A 110 -12.57 34.69 6.20
N GLN A 111 -12.55 35.43 5.09
CA GLN A 111 -13.44 35.22 3.96
C GLN A 111 -12.61 34.80 2.74
N VAL A 112 -12.93 33.65 2.17
CA VAL A 112 -12.22 33.09 1.01
C VAL A 112 -13.21 32.64 -0.06
N HIS A 113 -12.77 32.57 -1.31
CA HIS A 113 -13.61 32.07 -2.40
C HIS A 113 -13.35 30.58 -2.63
N ARG A 114 -14.41 29.78 -2.72
CA ARG A 114 -14.35 28.33 -2.98
C ARG A 114 -15.32 27.91 -4.09
N PRO A 115 -14.97 26.90 -4.90
CA PRO A 115 -15.92 26.25 -5.79
C PRO A 115 -17.15 25.72 -5.03
N VAL A 116 -18.30 25.63 -5.71
CA VAL A 116 -19.58 25.24 -5.08
C VAL A 116 -19.49 23.87 -4.39
N HIS A 117 -18.85 22.88 -5.03
CA HIS A 117 -18.67 21.54 -4.46
C HIS A 117 -17.79 21.49 -3.20
N GLN A 118 -17.01 22.55 -2.91
CA GLN A 118 -16.21 22.68 -1.69
C GLN A 118 -16.94 23.46 -0.59
N THR A 119 -18.10 24.04 -0.89
CA THR A 119 -18.95 24.68 0.12
C THR A 119 -19.67 23.57 0.89
N PRO A 120 -19.72 23.62 2.24
CA PRO A 120 -20.47 22.66 3.03
C PRO A 120 -21.91 22.57 2.57
N HIS A 121 -22.44 21.37 2.34
CA HIS A 121 -23.77 21.22 1.76
C HIS A 121 -24.51 19.95 2.18
N TYR A 122 -25.81 19.96 1.90
CA TYR A 122 -26.75 18.86 2.12
C TYR A 122 -27.72 18.79 0.94
N THR A 123 -27.96 17.57 0.43
CA THR A 123 -28.96 17.34 -0.62
C THR A 123 -30.35 17.33 0.02
N PHE A 124 -31.09 18.42 -0.12
CA PHE A 124 -32.41 18.57 0.48
C PHE A 124 -33.42 17.59 -0.14
N GLY A 125 -33.49 17.50 -1.46
CA GLY A 125 -34.48 16.64 -2.10
C GLY A 125 -34.53 16.80 -3.61
N ARG A 126 -35.62 16.30 -4.21
CA ARG A 126 -35.90 16.40 -5.64
C ARG A 126 -37.23 17.09 -5.91
N VAL A 127 -37.32 17.82 -7.01
CA VAL A 127 -38.54 18.54 -7.40
C VAL A 127 -39.60 17.57 -7.92
N VAL A 128 -40.84 17.67 -7.43
CA VAL A 128 -41.97 16.88 -7.94
C VAL A 128 -42.42 17.41 -9.30
N GLY A 129 -42.81 16.51 -10.20
CA GLY A 129 -43.08 16.85 -11.61
C GLY A 129 -41.82 16.92 -12.47
N PHE A 130 -40.62 17.01 -11.87
CA PHE A 130 -39.34 16.94 -12.58
C PHE A 130 -38.20 16.42 -11.69
N GLU A 131 -38.23 15.12 -11.38
CA GLU A 131 -37.36 14.49 -10.36
C GLU A 131 -35.87 14.44 -10.70
N ASP A 132 -35.50 14.72 -11.95
CA ASP A 132 -34.12 14.88 -12.37
C ASP A 132 -33.46 16.16 -11.82
N ILE A 133 -34.26 17.05 -11.22
CA ILE A 133 -33.82 18.24 -10.51
C ILE A 133 -33.61 17.93 -9.03
N SER A 134 -32.37 18.05 -8.58
CA SER A 134 -31.99 18.01 -7.17
C SER A 134 -31.84 19.41 -6.59
N LEU A 135 -32.29 19.58 -5.35
CA LEU A 135 -32.10 20.78 -4.54
C LEU A 135 -31.07 20.52 -3.45
N TYR A 136 -30.15 21.46 -3.28
CA TYR A 136 -29.07 21.42 -2.30
C TYR A 136 -29.12 22.68 -1.44
N PHE A 137 -28.91 22.53 -0.13
CA PHE A 137 -28.58 23.66 0.75
C PHE A 137 -27.07 23.78 0.88
N LEU A 138 -26.56 24.98 0.61
CA LEU A 138 -25.15 25.34 0.78
C LEU A 138 -25.02 26.23 2.03
N PHE A 139 -24.00 25.97 2.84
CA PHE A 139 -23.76 26.66 4.12
C PHE A 139 -22.37 27.34 4.11
N PRO A 140 -22.27 28.59 3.62
CA PRO A 140 -20.99 29.29 3.47
C PRO A 140 -20.23 29.51 4.78
N ASN A 141 -20.95 29.66 5.90
CA ASN A 141 -20.39 29.97 7.21
C ASN A 141 -19.99 28.72 8.03
N LEU A 142 -20.17 27.51 7.47
CA LEU A 142 -19.69 26.24 8.04
C LEU A 142 -18.37 25.76 7.43
N TYR A 143 -17.74 26.57 6.58
CA TYR A 143 -16.49 26.19 5.94
C TYR A 143 -15.38 26.10 6.99
N ARG A 144 -14.52 25.07 6.86
CA ARG A 144 -13.41 24.81 7.76
C ARG A 144 -12.20 24.42 6.94
N GLU A 145 -11.09 25.13 7.11
CA GLU A 145 -9.89 24.94 6.28
C GLU A 145 -9.26 23.56 6.47
N GLU A 146 -9.34 23.00 7.68
CA GLU A 146 -8.84 21.67 8.00
C GLU A 146 -9.69 20.53 7.44
N GLN A 147 -10.92 20.82 7.00
CA GLN A 147 -11.87 19.81 6.57
C GLN A 147 -11.66 19.42 5.10
N LYS A 148 -11.36 18.14 4.87
CA LYS A 148 -11.07 17.62 3.52
C LYS A 148 -12.30 17.33 2.65
N CYS A 149 -13.51 17.33 3.22
CA CYS A 149 -14.75 17.10 2.50
C CYS A 149 -15.78 18.19 2.78
N SER A 150 -16.69 18.43 1.85
CA SER A 150 -17.80 19.38 1.96
C SER A 150 -18.99 18.87 2.77
N ARG A 151 -18.86 17.72 3.43
CA ARG A 151 -19.95 17.12 4.21
C ARG A 151 -20.11 17.82 5.55
N LEU A 152 -21.33 18.14 5.95
CA LEU A 152 -21.61 18.65 7.29
C LEU A 152 -21.19 17.63 8.37
N ARG A 153 -20.60 18.10 9.48
CA ARG A 153 -20.34 17.23 10.65
C ARG A 153 -21.66 16.73 11.22
N ASP A 154 -21.63 15.59 11.92
CA ASP A 154 -22.84 15.01 12.53
C ASP A 154 -23.51 15.99 13.50
N GLU A 155 -22.71 16.75 14.25
CA GLU A 155 -23.17 17.78 15.18
C GLU A 155 -23.84 18.95 14.46
N ASP A 156 -23.19 19.51 13.43
CA ASP A 156 -23.76 20.60 12.63
C ASP A 156 -25.09 20.17 11.98
N PHE A 157 -25.13 18.95 11.42
CA PHE A 157 -26.33 18.47 10.74
C PHE A 157 -27.45 18.12 11.70
N ARG A 158 -27.14 17.58 12.89
CA ARG A 158 -28.14 17.38 13.95
C ARG A 158 -28.73 18.71 14.38
N LEU A 159 -27.89 19.72 14.61
CA LEU A 159 -28.34 21.06 15.01
C LEU A 159 -29.20 21.73 13.92
N TRP A 160 -28.79 21.61 12.65
CA TRP A 160 -29.58 22.07 11.50
C TRP A 160 -30.95 21.40 11.43
N MET A 161 -30.99 20.06 11.55
CA MET A 161 -32.22 19.29 11.44
C MET A 161 -33.17 19.56 12.59
N ASP A 162 -32.71 19.40 13.84
CA ASP A 162 -33.55 19.44 15.03
C ASP A 162 -33.84 20.87 15.50
N GLY A 163 -32.93 21.80 15.26
CA GLY A 163 -33.06 23.19 15.70
C GLY A 163 -33.74 24.12 14.68
N ILE A 164 -33.68 23.79 13.39
CA ILE A 164 -34.12 24.72 12.32
C ILE A 164 -35.09 24.05 11.36
N LEU A 165 -34.65 23.02 10.62
CA LEU A 165 -35.40 22.50 9.48
C LEU A 165 -36.69 21.78 9.90
N LEU A 166 -36.62 20.86 10.88
CA LEU A 166 -37.81 20.14 11.35
C LEU A 166 -38.82 21.08 12.02
N PRO A 167 -38.43 21.98 12.95
CA PRO A 167 -39.35 22.99 13.49
C PRO A 167 -40.03 23.82 12.41
N ALA A 168 -39.28 24.32 11.41
CA ALA A 168 -39.84 25.09 10.31
C ALA A 168 -40.86 24.30 9.48
N ILE A 169 -40.59 23.02 9.21
CA ILE A 169 -41.55 22.13 8.52
C ILE A 169 -42.78 21.87 9.40
N TYR A 170 -42.60 21.52 10.67
CA TYR A 170 -43.70 21.15 11.57
C TYR A 170 -44.63 22.32 11.89
N GLN A 171 -44.11 23.55 11.89
CA GLN A 171 -44.91 24.76 12.08
C GLN A 171 -45.78 25.09 10.86
N CYS A 172 -45.33 24.73 9.65
CA CYS A 172 -45.99 25.10 8.40
C CYS A 172 -46.99 24.06 7.90
N TYR A 173 -46.86 22.78 8.30
CA TYR A 173 -47.72 21.71 7.81
C TYR A 173 -48.65 21.15 8.90
N SER A 174 -49.84 20.71 8.50
CA SER A 174 -50.83 20.13 9.41
C SER A 174 -50.36 18.80 10.02
N SER A 175 -50.95 18.42 11.17
CA SER A 175 -50.73 17.12 11.83
C SER A 175 -50.89 15.92 10.88
N ALA A 176 -51.83 15.99 9.94
CA ALA A 176 -52.06 14.96 8.93
C ALA A 176 -50.84 14.69 8.02
N HIS A 177 -50.01 15.71 7.77
CA HIS A 177 -48.78 15.58 6.99
C HIS A 177 -47.61 15.15 7.89
N VAL A 178 -47.38 15.91 8.97
CA VAL A 178 -46.17 15.77 9.79
C VAL A 178 -46.12 14.47 10.60
N GLN A 179 -47.26 13.81 10.83
CA GLN A 179 -47.29 12.47 11.45
C GLN A 179 -46.50 11.42 10.66
N HIS A 180 -46.27 11.66 9.36
CA HIS A 180 -45.49 10.77 8.50
C HIS A 180 -44.01 11.16 8.44
N TYR A 181 -43.62 12.32 8.95
CA TYR A 181 -42.25 12.82 8.90
C TYR A 181 -41.46 12.35 10.11
N PRO A 182 -40.12 12.23 10.00
CA PRO A 182 -39.31 11.97 11.18
C PRO A 182 -39.44 13.13 12.17
N SER A 183 -39.30 12.81 13.46
CA SER A 183 -39.38 13.77 14.57
C SER A 183 -38.02 14.33 14.99
N SER A 184 -36.92 13.74 14.51
CA SER A 184 -35.56 14.21 14.77
C SER A 184 -34.56 13.67 13.75
N TYR A 185 -33.34 14.20 13.78
CA TYR A 185 -32.18 13.69 13.08
C TYR A 185 -31.91 12.23 13.42
N ASP A 186 -31.90 11.87 14.71
CA ASP A 186 -31.61 10.51 15.13
C ASP A 186 -32.72 9.55 14.70
N HIS A 187 -34.00 9.95 14.77
CA HIS A 187 -35.11 9.17 14.23
C HIS A 187 -34.91 8.89 12.72
N SER A 188 -34.56 9.92 11.94
CA SER A 188 -34.26 9.78 10.51
C SER A 188 -33.11 8.80 10.24
N ARG A 189 -32.03 8.89 11.02
CA ARG A 189 -30.82 8.06 10.89
C ARG A 189 -31.06 6.60 11.24
N TYR A 190 -31.81 6.32 12.31
CA TYR A 190 -32.11 4.95 12.69
C TYR A 190 -33.10 4.29 11.72
N ASN A 191 -34.12 5.03 11.26
CA ASN A 191 -35.03 4.53 10.21
C ASN A 191 -34.29 4.21 8.92
N SER A 192 -33.33 5.03 8.50
CA SER A 192 -32.55 4.75 7.28
C SER A 192 -31.64 3.53 7.42
N THR A 193 -31.25 3.12 8.63
CA THR A 193 -30.37 1.95 8.82
C THR A 193 -31.11 0.67 9.19
N ALA A 194 -32.39 0.76 9.57
CA ALA A 194 -33.24 -0.34 10.02
C ALA A 194 -33.12 -1.60 9.14
N ARG A 195 -33.34 -1.48 7.82
CA ARG A 195 -33.26 -2.62 6.88
C ARG A 195 -31.89 -3.31 6.88
N GLY A 196 -30.82 -2.52 7.04
CA GLY A 196 -29.44 -3.00 7.02
C GLY A 196 -28.95 -3.56 8.34
N VAL A 197 -29.50 -3.11 9.48
CA VAL A 197 -29.06 -3.48 10.83
C VAL A 197 -29.96 -4.55 11.45
N GLU A 198 -31.28 -4.34 11.43
CA GLU A 198 -32.25 -5.20 12.12
C GLU A 198 -32.39 -6.59 11.47
N ARG A 199 -31.98 -6.73 10.20
CA ARG A 199 -32.03 -8.00 9.45
C ARG A 199 -30.71 -8.78 9.47
N LEU A 200 -29.71 -8.37 10.25
CA LEU A 200 -28.41 -9.05 10.33
C LEU A 200 -28.48 -10.28 11.24
N ALA A 201 -28.18 -11.46 10.68
CA ALA A 201 -28.11 -12.70 11.46
C ALA A 201 -26.69 -13.09 11.91
N GLN A 202 -25.61 -12.74 11.18
CA GLN A 202 -24.29 -13.36 11.40
C GLN A 202 -23.00 -12.52 11.19
N ARG A 203 -23.01 -11.26 10.74
CA ARG A 203 -21.76 -10.44 10.65
C ARG A 203 -21.98 -8.93 10.85
N VAL A 204 -21.07 -8.30 11.58
CA VAL A 204 -21.00 -6.84 11.77
C VAL A 204 -20.16 -6.24 10.65
N HIS A 205 -20.80 -5.63 9.64
CA HIS A 205 -20.10 -4.69 8.77
C HIS A 205 -19.91 -3.36 9.54
N PRO A 206 -18.74 -2.70 9.46
CA PRO A 206 -18.47 -1.46 10.20
C PRO A 206 -19.33 -0.27 9.77
N VAL A 207 -20.02 -0.35 8.62
CA VAL A 207 -20.94 0.67 8.12
C VAL A 207 -22.25 -0.01 7.73
N ALA A 208 -23.34 0.33 8.41
CA ALA A 208 -24.68 -0.14 8.05
C ALA A 208 -25.08 0.41 6.68
N ARG A 209 -25.71 -0.41 5.84
CA ARG A 209 -26.29 0.07 4.57
C ARG A 209 -27.51 0.93 4.89
N GLU A 210 -27.47 2.20 4.48
CA GLU A 210 -28.59 3.13 4.60
C GLU A 210 -29.58 2.95 3.44
N GLN A 211 -30.86 2.77 3.73
CA GLN A 211 -31.95 2.85 2.77
C GLN A 211 -32.33 4.32 2.54
N GLN A 212 -32.70 4.63 1.30
CA GLN A 212 -33.13 5.98 0.93
C GLN A 212 -34.61 6.17 1.30
N LEU A 213 -34.86 6.85 2.41
CA LEU A 213 -36.20 7.28 2.82
C LEU A 213 -36.44 8.71 2.34
N VAL A 214 -37.61 8.94 1.74
CA VAL A 214 -37.98 10.21 1.10
C VAL A 214 -39.42 10.54 1.47
N TYR A 215 -39.68 11.80 1.79
CA TYR A 215 -40.98 12.29 2.23
C TYR A 215 -41.46 13.41 1.29
N TYR A 216 -42.75 13.46 1.01
CA TYR A 216 -43.34 14.50 0.17
C TYR A 216 -43.64 15.75 1.00
N LEU A 217 -43.11 16.90 0.57
CA LEU A 217 -43.43 18.23 1.08
C LEU A 217 -44.36 18.94 0.07
N PRO A 218 -45.63 19.18 0.43
CA PRO A 218 -46.59 19.87 -0.43
C PRO A 218 -46.19 21.32 -0.76
N PRO A 219 -46.50 21.84 -1.97
CA PRO A 219 -46.05 23.15 -2.42
C PRO A 219 -46.61 24.35 -1.63
N GLU A 220 -47.81 24.23 -1.06
CA GLU A 220 -48.58 25.34 -0.49
C GLU A 220 -47.84 26.11 0.63
N ALA A 221 -47.00 25.43 1.40
CA ALA A 221 -46.30 26.03 2.54
C ALA A 221 -44.79 26.16 2.32
N LEU A 222 -44.26 25.86 1.13
CA LEU A 222 -42.80 25.90 0.88
C LEU A 222 -42.21 27.30 1.05
N ALA A 223 -42.97 28.34 0.71
CA ALA A 223 -42.56 29.73 0.92
C ALA A 223 -42.39 30.04 2.42
N ASP A 224 -43.37 29.65 3.23
CA ASP A 224 -43.37 29.86 4.68
C ASP A 224 -42.30 29.02 5.38
N VAL A 225 -42.09 27.77 4.94
CA VAL A 225 -40.98 26.93 5.44
C VAL A 225 -39.64 27.62 5.20
N TRP A 226 -39.42 28.18 4.00
CA TRP A 226 -38.19 28.89 3.71
C TRP A 226 -38.04 30.19 4.53
N ALA A 227 -39.13 30.95 4.70
CA ALA A 227 -39.14 32.15 5.55
C ALA A 227 -38.81 31.82 7.00
N ASN A 228 -39.38 30.75 7.56
CA ASN A 228 -39.09 30.28 8.92
C ASN A 228 -37.64 29.82 9.06
N ILE A 229 -37.08 29.10 8.06
CA ILE A 229 -35.65 28.77 8.04
C ILE A 229 -34.80 30.04 8.12
N LEU A 230 -35.09 31.03 7.28
CA LEU A 230 -34.33 32.29 7.25
C LEU A 230 -34.47 33.10 8.55
N ALA A 231 -35.61 33.03 9.23
CA ALA A 231 -35.81 33.63 10.55
C ALA A 231 -34.99 32.90 11.62
N SER A 232 -35.07 31.57 11.69
CA SER A 232 -34.38 30.76 12.70
C SER A 232 -32.86 30.86 12.61
N VAL A 233 -32.27 30.98 11.41
CA VAL A 233 -30.80 31.15 11.29
C VAL A 233 -30.29 32.49 11.84
N GLN A 234 -31.18 33.45 12.14
CA GLN A 234 -30.82 34.71 12.81
C GLN A 234 -30.82 34.60 14.33
N GLU A 235 -31.39 33.54 14.90
CA GLU A 235 -31.49 33.38 16.35
C GLU A 235 -30.13 33.03 16.99
N PRO A 236 -29.94 33.40 18.28
CA PRO A 236 -28.74 33.00 19.02
C PRO A 236 -28.54 31.48 19.06
N GLY A 237 -27.38 31.01 18.59
CA GLY A 237 -27.03 29.58 18.55
C GLY A 237 -27.06 28.96 17.14
N PHE A 238 -27.60 29.68 16.16
CA PHE A 238 -27.73 29.23 14.77
C PHE A 238 -26.96 30.09 13.75
N GLN A 239 -26.16 31.05 14.20
CA GLN A 239 -25.48 32.01 13.33
C GLN A 239 -24.57 31.36 12.27
N GLN A 240 -24.02 30.18 12.56
CA GLN A 240 -23.22 29.39 11.62
C GLN A 240 -24.00 28.93 10.37
N PHE A 241 -25.34 28.99 10.38
CA PHE A 241 -26.21 28.68 9.25
C PHE A 241 -26.70 29.92 8.49
N GLN A 242 -26.27 31.12 8.88
CA GLN A 242 -26.56 32.34 8.12
C GLN A 242 -26.04 32.22 6.68
N ASP A 243 -26.66 32.98 5.77
CA ASP A 243 -26.36 32.98 4.33
C ASP A 243 -26.56 31.61 3.66
N VAL A 244 -27.41 30.74 4.23
CA VAL A 244 -27.81 29.49 3.58
C VAL A 244 -28.42 29.79 2.20
N THR A 245 -27.95 29.08 1.18
CA THR A 245 -28.42 29.27 -0.21
C THR A 245 -28.90 27.97 -0.82
N ILE A 246 -29.84 28.08 -1.75
CA ILE A 246 -30.38 26.95 -2.50
C ILE A 246 -29.60 26.83 -3.82
N LEU A 247 -29.11 25.62 -4.11
CA LEU A 247 -28.61 25.26 -5.43
C LEU A 247 -29.58 24.25 -6.06
N LEU A 248 -30.02 24.55 -7.27
CA LEU A 248 -30.80 23.68 -8.13
C LEU A 248 -29.89 23.10 -9.21
N GLN A 249 -29.82 21.78 -9.30
CA GLN A 249 -29.06 21.08 -10.33
C GLN A 249 -29.91 20.02 -11.01
N ALA A 250 -30.06 20.14 -12.33
CA ALA A 250 -30.70 19.11 -13.13
C ALA A 250 -29.65 18.16 -13.72
N LYS A 251 -29.82 16.85 -13.47
CA LYS A 251 -28.98 15.79 -14.07
C LYS A 251 -29.82 14.98 -15.06
N ASN A 252 -29.18 14.10 -15.84
CA ASN A 252 -29.85 13.19 -16.81
C ASN A 252 -30.67 13.84 -17.94
N LEU A 253 -30.69 15.17 -18.07
CA LEU A 253 -31.48 15.85 -19.10
C LEU A 253 -31.00 15.61 -20.54
N LYS A 254 -29.76 15.13 -20.71
CA LYS A 254 -29.10 14.93 -22.01
C LYS A 254 -29.85 13.97 -22.95
N VAL A 255 -30.67 13.06 -22.42
CA VAL A 255 -31.52 12.18 -23.22
C VAL A 255 -32.95 12.74 -23.29
N LEU A 256 -33.44 13.28 -22.18
CA LEU A 256 -34.81 13.78 -22.05
C LEU A 256 -35.10 14.96 -23.00
N THR A 257 -34.22 15.95 -23.05
CA THR A 257 -34.42 17.19 -23.83
C THR A 257 -33.95 17.07 -25.27
N LYS A 258 -33.49 15.88 -25.69
CA LYS A 258 -32.76 15.72 -26.94
C LYS A 258 -33.66 15.74 -28.17
N ASP A 259 -33.35 16.58 -29.18
CA ASP A 259 -34.10 16.59 -30.44
C ASP A 259 -33.26 16.99 -31.67
N ILE A 260 -33.87 16.87 -32.86
CA ILE A 260 -33.26 17.06 -34.18
C ILE A 260 -33.17 18.52 -34.63
N THR A 261 -33.96 19.40 -34.01
CA THR A 261 -33.98 20.84 -34.26
C THR A 261 -33.88 21.60 -32.95
N TRP A 262 -33.37 22.83 -33.02
CA TRP A 262 -33.28 23.73 -31.87
C TRP A 262 -34.65 23.99 -31.26
N GLU A 263 -35.66 24.28 -32.10
CA GLU A 263 -37.02 24.58 -31.64
C GLU A 263 -37.64 23.43 -30.84
N LYS A 264 -37.55 22.20 -31.33
CA LYS A 264 -38.12 21.03 -30.63
C LYS A 264 -37.42 20.75 -29.30
N MET A 265 -36.10 20.92 -29.28
CA MET A 265 -35.30 20.74 -28.07
C MET A 265 -35.64 21.79 -27.00
N VAL A 266 -35.76 23.07 -27.38
CA VAL A 266 -36.17 24.14 -26.47
C VAL A 266 -37.62 23.92 -25.99
N SER A 267 -38.55 23.64 -26.89
CA SER A 267 -39.96 23.45 -26.54
C SER A 267 -40.18 22.24 -25.62
N ARG A 268 -39.48 21.12 -25.87
CA ARG A 268 -39.52 19.96 -24.96
C ARG A 268 -38.95 20.29 -23.59
N PHE A 269 -37.82 20.99 -23.52
CA PHE A 269 -37.27 21.43 -22.22
C PHE A 269 -38.26 22.32 -21.47
N GLN A 270 -38.87 23.28 -22.17
CA GLN A 270 -39.84 24.21 -21.59
C GLN A 270 -41.09 23.52 -21.05
N GLU A 271 -41.57 22.45 -21.69
CA GLU A 271 -42.71 21.67 -21.21
C GLU A 271 -42.48 21.11 -19.79
N TYR A 272 -41.31 20.50 -19.55
CA TYR A 272 -40.95 20.01 -18.22
C TYR A 272 -40.66 21.15 -17.25
N TRP A 273 -39.90 22.15 -17.71
CA TRP A 273 -39.43 23.25 -16.88
C TRP A 273 -40.59 24.11 -16.36
N ALA A 274 -41.47 24.60 -17.25
CA ALA A 274 -42.59 25.46 -16.88
C ALA A 274 -43.63 24.75 -15.99
N ASN A 275 -43.77 23.43 -16.12
CA ASN A 275 -44.68 22.64 -15.30
C ASN A 275 -44.18 22.46 -13.85
N ALA A 276 -42.86 22.35 -13.66
CA ALA A 276 -42.28 22.02 -12.35
C ALA A 276 -41.67 23.23 -11.62
N ILE A 277 -41.23 24.26 -12.35
CA ILE A 277 -40.45 25.37 -11.82
C ILE A 277 -41.19 26.70 -11.91
N ASP A 278 -41.19 27.45 -10.81
CA ASP A 278 -41.57 28.86 -10.78
C ASP A 278 -40.33 29.75 -10.99
N GLU A 279 -40.25 30.38 -12.16
CA GLU A 279 -39.13 31.22 -12.55
C GLU A 279 -39.03 32.53 -11.74
N SER A 280 -40.11 32.96 -11.07
CA SER A 280 -40.09 34.17 -10.23
C SER A 280 -39.11 34.06 -9.05
N HIS A 281 -38.82 32.82 -8.63
CA HIS A 281 -37.86 32.52 -7.57
C HIS A 281 -36.45 32.22 -8.09
N ILE A 282 -36.20 32.25 -9.40
CA ILE A 282 -34.87 32.00 -9.97
C ILE A 282 -34.06 33.31 -10.00
N THR A 283 -32.87 33.29 -9.40
CA THR A 283 -31.96 34.45 -9.42
C THR A 283 -31.26 34.62 -10.78
N ALA A 284 -30.50 35.71 -10.93
CA ALA A 284 -29.68 35.95 -12.12
C ALA A 284 -28.57 34.91 -12.36
N ASP A 285 -28.18 34.16 -11.32
CA ASP A 285 -27.22 33.06 -11.44
C ASP A 285 -27.89 31.80 -12.02
N LEU A 286 -28.23 31.87 -13.31
CA LEU A 286 -28.82 30.78 -14.09
C LEU A 286 -27.89 30.40 -15.25
N TYR A 287 -27.60 29.11 -15.36
CA TYR A 287 -26.66 28.56 -16.34
C TYR A 287 -27.27 27.38 -17.08
N PHE A 288 -27.02 27.32 -18.38
CA PHE A 288 -27.44 26.24 -19.27
C PHE A 288 -26.22 25.48 -19.78
N ASP A 289 -26.29 24.16 -19.80
CA ASP A 289 -25.42 23.33 -20.63
C ASP A 289 -26.16 23.09 -21.95
N ILE A 290 -25.72 23.75 -23.02
CA ILE A 290 -26.20 23.48 -24.38
C ILE A 290 -25.24 22.52 -25.06
N GLY A 291 -25.76 21.49 -25.72
CA GLY A 291 -24.91 20.51 -26.36
C GLY A 291 -25.44 19.97 -27.68
N LYS A 292 -24.52 19.37 -28.43
CA LYS A 292 -24.76 18.66 -29.69
C LYS A 292 -24.17 17.26 -29.56
N GLU A 293 -24.94 16.25 -29.96
CA GLU A 293 -24.49 14.87 -30.07
C GLU A 293 -24.64 14.38 -31.51
N THR A 294 -23.54 14.01 -32.14
CA THR A 294 -23.56 13.38 -33.46
C THR A 294 -23.54 11.87 -33.28
N CYS A 295 -24.62 11.20 -33.65
CA CYS A 295 -24.77 9.74 -33.55
C CYS A 295 -24.52 9.06 -34.90
N PRO A 296 -23.97 7.82 -34.93
CA PRO A 296 -23.97 6.99 -36.13
C PRO A 296 -25.40 6.69 -36.62
N GLN A 297 -25.58 6.50 -37.92
CA GLN A 297 -26.87 6.11 -38.52
C GLN A 297 -27.25 4.65 -38.22
N GLN A 298 -26.27 3.79 -37.99
CA GLN A 298 -26.49 2.36 -37.75
C GLN A 298 -27.16 2.15 -36.40
N ALA A 299 -28.29 1.44 -36.42
CA ALA A 299 -29.04 1.11 -35.21
C ALA A 299 -28.22 0.25 -34.26
N SER A 300 -28.26 0.60 -32.97
CA SER A 300 -27.74 -0.26 -31.90
C SER A 300 -28.61 -1.51 -31.75
N LYS A 301 -27.97 -2.66 -31.48
CA LYS A 301 -28.64 -3.90 -31.10
C LYS A 301 -28.03 -4.45 -29.82
N VAL A 302 -28.83 -5.18 -29.05
CA VAL A 302 -28.32 -5.98 -27.94
C VAL A 302 -27.78 -7.30 -28.50
N MET A 303 -26.61 -7.72 -28.03
CA MET A 303 -26.06 -9.04 -28.36
C MET A 303 -27.03 -10.15 -27.92
N PRO A 304 -27.39 -11.11 -28.79
CA PRO A 304 -28.20 -12.26 -28.41
C PRO A 304 -27.57 -13.07 -27.26
N TRP A 305 -28.39 -13.61 -26.36
CA TRP A 305 -27.91 -14.44 -25.23
C TRP A 305 -27.05 -15.62 -25.69
N SER A 306 -27.41 -16.28 -26.78
CA SER A 306 -26.64 -17.41 -27.34
C SER A 306 -25.22 -17.02 -27.75
N GLN A 307 -25.03 -15.81 -28.29
CA GLN A 307 -23.71 -15.27 -28.65
C GLN A 307 -22.94 -14.79 -27.42
N LEU A 308 -23.62 -14.19 -26.43
CA LEU A 308 -23.03 -13.80 -25.16
C LEU A 308 -22.53 -15.01 -24.35
N ALA A 309 -23.32 -16.09 -24.30
CA ALA A 309 -23.03 -17.31 -23.54
C ALA A 309 -21.92 -18.15 -24.18
N ALA A 310 -21.81 -18.14 -25.51
CA ALA A 310 -20.75 -18.84 -26.23
C ALA A 310 -19.41 -18.10 -26.24
N GLU A 311 -19.37 -16.83 -25.78
CA GLU A 311 -18.29 -15.86 -26.05
C GLU A 311 -17.88 -15.81 -27.54
N ALA A 312 -18.74 -16.32 -28.43
CA ALA A 312 -18.45 -16.55 -29.83
C ALA A 312 -18.89 -15.33 -30.64
N ILE A 313 -17.95 -14.75 -31.37
CA ILE A 313 -18.19 -13.62 -32.25
C ILE A 313 -18.09 -14.12 -33.70
N ASP A 314 -19.02 -14.96 -34.13
CA ASP A 314 -19.06 -15.42 -35.52
C ASP A 314 -20.34 -15.01 -36.25
N GLY A 315 -20.11 -14.45 -37.44
CA GLY A 315 -21.12 -14.08 -38.43
C GLY A 315 -21.02 -12.61 -38.90
N PRO A 316 -20.73 -12.32 -40.18
CA PRO A 316 -20.85 -10.97 -40.71
C PRO A 316 -22.33 -10.58 -40.75
N THR A 317 -22.73 -9.65 -39.88
CA THR A 317 -24.01 -8.96 -40.03
C THR A 317 -23.83 -7.81 -41.03
N ASP A 318 -24.73 -7.70 -42.01
CA ASP A 318 -24.71 -6.68 -43.07
C ASP A 318 -24.75 -5.23 -42.58
N ARG A 319 -25.01 -4.99 -41.28
CA ARG A 319 -25.02 -3.67 -40.64
C ARG A 319 -24.29 -3.71 -39.30
N ARG A 320 -22.99 -3.45 -39.31
CA ARG A 320 -22.16 -3.35 -38.10
C ARG A 320 -22.41 -2.02 -37.39
N ALA A 321 -22.54 -2.05 -36.07
CA ALA A 321 -22.62 -0.85 -35.25
C ALA A 321 -21.32 -0.03 -35.35
N GLU A 322 -21.43 1.28 -35.20
CA GLU A 322 -20.29 2.20 -35.38
C GLU A 322 -20.05 3.04 -34.14
N THR A 323 -18.79 3.43 -33.92
CA THR A 323 -18.39 4.36 -32.87
C THR A 323 -17.61 5.51 -33.48
N LEU A 324 -18.05 6.73 -33.18
CA LEU A 324 -17.38 7.96 -33.61
C LEU A 324 -16.39 8.42 -32.55
N LEU A 325 -15.19 8.85 -32.98
CA LEU A 325 -14.20 9.48 -32.11
C LEU A 325 -13.71 10.80 -32.74
N TYR A 326 -13.60 11.88 -31.95
CA TYR A 326 -13.12 13.17 -32.47
C TYR A 326 -11.70 13.06 -33.04
N ARG A 327 -11.43 13.79 -34.12
CA ARG A 327 -10.08 14.03 -34.65
C ARG A 327 -9.38 15.06 -33.77
N ARG A 328 -8.14 14.78 -33.40
CA ARG A 328 -7.31 15.68 -32.58
C ARG A 328 -7.09 17.04 -33.25
N CYS A 329 -6.78 17.06 -34.54
CA CYS A 329 -6.56 18.29 -35.31
C CYS A 329 -7.79 19.23 -35.28
N CYS A 330 -9.01 18.68 -35.34
CA CYS A 330 -10.24 19.44 -35.23
C CYS A 330 -10.44 20.05 -33.84
N LEU A 331 -10.15 19.28 -32.79
CA LEU A 331 -10.24 19.76 -31.41
C LEU A 331 -9.19 20.83 -31.11
N GLU A 332 -7.95 20.63 -31.56
CA GLU A 332 -6.87 21.62 -31.41
C GLU A 332 -7.13 22.89 -32.21
N SER A 333 -7.69 22.79 -33.42
CA SER A 333 -8.11 23.95 -34.20
C SER A 333 -9.20 24.76 -33.50
N TYR A 334 -10.23 24.09 -32.95
CA TYR A 334 -11.25 24.75 -32.14
C TYR A 334 -10.62 25.43 -30.91
N ALA A 335 -9.70 24.76 -30.22
CA ALA A 335 -9.01 25.30 -29.05
C ALA A 335 -8.14 26.53 -29.40
N PHE A 336 -7.52 26.53 -30.58
CA PHE A 336 -6.76 27.66 -31.11
C PHE A 336 -7.66 28.85 -31.44
N GLN A 337 -8.77 28.61 -32.15
CA GLN A 337 -9.79 29.64 -32.42
C GLN A 337 -10.42 30.18 -31.12
N ALA A 338 -10.40 29.38 -30.04
CA ALA A 338 -10.89 29.81 -28.74
C ALA A 338 -9.96 30.80 -28.02
N LEU A 339 -8.67 30.90 -28.39
CA LEU A 339 -7.65 31.68 -27.67
C LEU A 339 -7.67 33.19 -27.95
N ASP A 340 -8.39 33.65 -28.98
CA ASP A 340 -8.74 35.04 -29.28
C ASP A 340 -7.72 36.12 -28.83
N GLY A 341 -6.49 36.04 -29.35
CA GLY A 341 -5.50 37.14 -29.39
C GLY A 341 -5.06 37.79 -28.06
N SER A 342 -5.51 37.35 -26.89
CA SER A 342 -5.17 38.01 -25.63
C SER A 342 -3.78 37.58 -25.14
N THR A 343 -2.83 38.51 -25.17
CA THR A 343 -1.45 38.36 -24.68
C THR A 343 -1.30 38.34 -23.17
N ASP A 344 -2.40 38.40 -22.40
CA ASP A 344 -2.37 38.50 -20.94
C ASP A 344 -2.64 37.16 -20.22
N GLU A 345 -1.94 36.99 -19.10
CA GLU A 345 -1.75 35.80 -18.25
C GLU A 345 -3.02 35.08 -17.70
N ALA A 346 -4.22 35.39 -18.19
CA ALA A 346 -5.47 34.71 -17.82
C ALA A 346 -5.61 33.35 -18.52
N LYS A 347 -4.65 32.44 -18.25
CA LYS A 347 -4.53 31.11 -18.88
C LYS A 347 -5.86 30.35 -18.83
N GLN A 348 -6.56 30.30 -19.96
CA GLN A 348 -7.62 29.32 -20.22
C GLN A 348 -7.03 27.92 -19.98
N LYS A 349 -7.70 27.10 -19.18
CA LYS A 349 -7.21 25.75 -18.90
C LYS A 349 -7.78 24.81 -19.97
N GLN A 350 -6.91 24.37 -20.86
CA GLN A 350 -7.24 23.42 -21.92
C GLN A 350 -6.59 22.08 -21.58
N VAL A 351 -7.35 20.98 -21.65
CA VAL A 351 -6.80 19.64 -21.43
C VAL A 351 -7.32 18.69 -22.51
N PHE A 352 -6.40 18.13 -23.28
CA PHE A 352 -6.68 17.05 -24.23
C PHE A 352 -6.44 15.70 -23.56
N TYR A 353 -7.36 14.76 -23.78
CA TYR A 353 -7.34 13.40 -23.25
C TYR A 353 -7.31 12.41 -24.42
N PRO A 354 -6.15 11.82 -24.74
CA PRO A 354 -6.04 10.80 -25.79
C PRO A 354 -6.96 9.61 -25.51
N PHE A 355 -7.66 9.11 -26.53
CA PHE A 355 -8.52 7.94 -26.37
C PHE A 355 -7.68 6.65 -26.39
N SER A 356 -7.64 5.91 -25.28
CA SER A 356 -7.01 4.57 -25.22
C SER A 356 -5.64 4.47 -25.89
N MET A 357 -4.76 5.46 -25.64
CA MET A 357 -3.41 5.57 -26.20
C MET A 357 -3.31 5.74 -27.72
N LEU A 358 -4.35 6.30 -28.35
CA LEU A 358 -4.31 6.75 -29.74
C LEU A 358 -3.90 8.23 -29.80
N ARG A 359 -2.92 8.56 -30.64
CA ARG A 359 -2.38 9.92 -30.77
C ARG A 359 -3.38 10.92 -31.34
N ASP A 360 -4.12 10.51 -32.38
CA ASP A 360 -4.87 11.42 -33.25
C ASP A 360 -6.35 11.55 -32.90
N THR A 361 -6.78 10.97 -31.78
CA THR A 361 -8.17 11.00 -31.35
C THR A 361 -8.31 11.05 -29.83
N GLY A 362 -9.35 11.71 -29.34
CA GLY A 362 -9.50 11.95 -27.90
C GLY A 362 -10.70 12.81 -27.50
N SER A 363 -10.60 13.37 -26.31
CA SER A 363 -11.54 14.34 -25.74
C SER A 363 -10.83 15.65 -25.42
N LEU A 364 -11.55 16.76 -25.40
CA LEU A 364 -11.01 18.08 -25.07
C LEU A 364 -11.90 18.74 -24.02
N THR A 365 -11.29 19.32 -22.99
CA THR A 365 -11.96 20.23 -22.05
C THR A 365 -11.34 21.61 -22.16
N ILE A 366 -12.19 22.64 -22.10
CA ILE A 366 -11.81 24.04 -22.11
C ILE A 366 -12.53 24.73 -20.95
N GLU A 367 -11.77 25.16 -19.95
CA GLU A 367 -12.27 26.02 -18.88
C GLU A 367 -11.81 27.46 -19.14
N THR A 368 -12.79 28.36 -19.30
CA THR A 368 -12.52 29.77 -19.59
C THR A 368 -11.89 30.45 -18.37
N GLY A 369 -10.85 31.24 -18.62
CA GLY A 369 -10.14 31.96 -17.55
C GLY A 369 -11.07 32.93 -16.81
N LYS A 370 -10.87 33.11 -15.50
CA LYS A 370 -11.72 33.95 -14.62
C LYS A 370 -11.86 35.40 -15.11
N ARG A 371 -10.83 35.93 -15.78
CA ARG A 371 -10.77 37.30 -16.33
C ARG A 371 -10.95 37.35 -17.85
N SER A 372 -11.26 36.21 -18.49
CA SER A 372 -11.41 36.17 -19.96
C SER A 372 -12.66 36.92 -20.42
N SER A 373 -12.55 37.58 -21.57
CA SER A 373 -13.68 38.22 -22.25
C SER A 373 -14.83 37.24 -22.49
N ARG A 374 -14.50 35.98 -22.85
CA ARG A 374 -15.49 34.91 -23.04
C ARG A 374 -16.28 34.57 -21.77
N ARG A 375 -15.60 34.50 -20.62
CA ARG A 375 -16.27 34.26 -19.34
C ARG A 375 -17.11 35.45 -18.89
N ALA A 376 -16.66 36.66 -19.18
CA ALA A 376 -17.43 37.88 -18.94
C ALA A 376 -18.67 37.97 -19.86
N ALA A 377 -18.58 37.47 -21.09
CA ALA A 377 -19.69 37.33 -22.04
C ALA A 377 -20.57 36.08 -21.81
N GLY A 378 -20.31 35.29 -20.76
CA GLY A 378 -21.20 34.22 -20.32
C GLY A 378 -20.81 32.80 -20.73
N LEU A 379 -19.69 32.54 -21.41
CA LEU A 379 -19.21 31.17 -21.70
C LEU A 379 -18.27 30.70 -20.58
N LEU A 380 -18.63 29.67 -19.82
CA LEU A 380 -17.88 29.22 -18.65
C LEU A 380 -16.98 28.00 -18.95
N TYR A 381 -17.52 27.02 -19.66
CA TYR A 381 -16.85 25.73 -19.87
C TYR A 381 -17.27 25.12 -21.20
N SER A 382 -16.39 24.37 -21.84
CA SER A 382 -16.70 23.59 -23.05
C SER A 382 -16.05 22.22 -22.99
N GLN A 383 -16.75 21.20 -23.47
CA GLN A 383 -16.28 19.82 -23.45
C GLN A 383 -16.64 19.08 -24.74
N PHE A 384 -15.69 18.31 -25.25
CA PHE A 384 -15.82 17.45 -26.41
C PHE A 384 -15.39 16.04 -26.02
N TYR A 385 -16.23 15.02 -26.18
CA TYR A 385 -15.86 13.64 -25.85
C TYR A 385 -16.70 12.61 -26.61
N PRO A 386 -16.19 11.39 -26.83
CA PRO A 386 -16.97 10.30 -27.41
C PRO A 386 -17.89 9.65 -26.37
N SER A 387 -19.14 9.37 -26.75
CA SER A 387 -20.17 8.73 -25.90
C SER A 387 -19.83 7.27 -25.54
N VAL A 388 -18.80 6.66 -26.14
CA VAL A 388 -18.31 5.32 -25.76
C VAL A 388 -17.83 5.26 -24.30
N LYS A 389 -17.55 6.41 -23.67
CA LYS A 389 -17.24 6.48 -22.22
C LYS A 389 -18.35 5.90 -21.32
N GLU A 390 -19.60 5.91 -21.79
CA GLU A 390 -20.77 5.42 -21.04
C GLU A 390 -20.71 3.91 -20.79
N ILE A 391 -19.86 3.16 -21.51
CA ILE A 391 -19.58 1.75 -21.22
C ILE A 391 -18.91 1.60 -19.84
N PHE A 392 -18.12 2.59 -19.43
CA PHE A 392 -17.26 2.51 -18.25
C PHE A 392 -17.73 3.38 -17.08
N ALA A 393 -18.46 4.46 -17.35
CA ALA A 393 -18.91 5.39 -16.33
C ALA A 393 -20.15 4.85 -15.60
N ALA A 394 -20.04 4.64 -14.29
CA ALA A 394 -21.17 4.27 -13.43
C ALA A 394 -21.29 5.28 -12.28
N GLY A 395 -22.20 6.25 -12.39
CA GLY A 395 -22.36 7.31 -11.37
C GLY A 395 -21.07 8.08 -11.08
N ASN A 396 -20.33 8.47 -12.13
CA ASN A 396 -18.98 9.06 -12.08
C ASN A 396 -17.86 8.15 -11.54
N VAL A 397 -18.14 6.88 -11.22
CA VAL A 397 -17.11 5.92 -10.83
C VAL A 397 -16.56 5.19 -12.06
N TYR A 398 -15.36 5.59 -12.48
CA TYR A 398 -14.62 4.94 -13.57
C TYR A 398 -13.89 3.67 -13.09
N PRO A 399 -13.56 2.72 -14.00
CA PRO A 399 -12.80 1.53 -13.65
C PRO A 399 -11.42 1.89 -13.08
N PHE A 400 -10.94 1.11 -12.12
CA PHE A 400 -9.59 1.18 -11.55
C PHE A 400 -9.23 2.52 -10.86
N THR A 401 -10.23 3.33 -10.46
CA THR A 401 -10.01 4.59 -9.72
C THR A 401 -9.63 4.41 -8.25
N ASN A 402 -9.84 3.21 -7.69
CA ASN A 402 -9.42 2.90 -6.33
C ASN A 402 -7.89 2.78 -6.25
N THR A 403 -7.22 3.84 -5.84
CA THR A 403 -5.76 3.91 -5.74
C THR A 403 -5.20 2.83 -4.82
N ALA A 404 -5.89 2.43 -3.76
CA ALA A 404 -5.42 1.42 -2.81
C ALA A 404 -5.20 0.03 -3.44
N ILE A 405 -5.79 -0.25 -4.61
CA ILE A 405 -5.53 -1.47 -5.39
C ILE A 405 -4.03 -1.60 -5.72
N GLU A 406 -3.30 -0.49 -5.87
CA GLU A 406 -1.85 -0.47 -6.08
C GLU A 406 -1.05 -1.26 -5.03
N THR A 407 -1.55 -1.37 -3.80
CA THR A 407 -0.90 -2.14 -2.74
C THR A 407 -0.85 -3.63 -3.05
N LEU A 408 -1.75 -4.14 -3.91
CA LEU A 408 -1.75 -5.53 -4.36
C LEU A 408 -0.51 -5.89 -5.17
N ALA A 409 0.13 -4.91 -5.84
CA ALA A 409 1.35 -5.11 -6.62
C ALA A 409 2.60 -5.36 -5.75
N LEU A 410 2.51 -5.17 -4.43
CA LEU A 410 3.61 -5.43 -3.49
C LEU A 410 3.65 -6.90 -3.07
N ASP A 411 4.85 -7.45 -2.90
CA ASP A 411 5.05 -8.76 -2.29
C ASP A 411 4.38 -8.86 -0.90
N LYS A 412 3.75 -10.00 -0.60
CA LYS A 412 2.97 -10.23 0.62
C LYS A 412 3.80 -10.02 1.89
N LYS A 413 5.09 -10.36 1.85
CA LYS A 413 6.02 -10.19 2.98
C LYS A 413 6.47 -8.73 3.09
N LEU A 414 6.73 -8.07 1.96
CA LEU A 414 7.07 -6.64 1.93
C LEU A 414 5.93 -5.77 2.48
N ARG A 415 4.69 -6.06 2.08
CA ARG A 415 3.48 -5.37 2.57
C ARG A 415 3.33 -5.45 4.08
N LYS A 416 3.45 -6.67 4.65
CA LYS A 416 3.40 -6.89 6.11
C LYS A 416 4.53 -6.17 6.85
N THR A 417 5.74 -6.22 6.30
CA THR A 417 6.91 -5.54 6.89
C THR A 417 6.69 -4.03 6.90
N TRP A 418 6.09 -3.48 5.85
CA TRP A 418 5.82 -2.05 5.74
C TRP A 418 4.65 -1.60 6.62
N GLU A 419 3.61 -2.42 6.79
CA GLU A 419 2.57 -2.20 7.80
C GLU A 419 3.18 -2.11 9.21
N LEU A 420 4.14 -2.99 9.52
CA LEU A 420 4.77 -3.09 10.83
C LEU A 420 5.80 -1.98 11.10
N VAL A 421 6.62 -1.64 10.10
CA VAL A 421 7.66 -0.59 10.20
C VAL A 421 7.07 0.79 10.03
N GLY A 422 6.13 0.96 9.11
CA GLY A 422 5.63 2.25 8.67
C GLY A 422 4.40 2.77 9.42
N GLY A 423 3.65 1.91 10.10
CA GLY A 423 2.55 2.30 11.00
C GLY A 423 1.33 2.94 10.33
N GLY A 424 1.24 2.94 8.99
CA GLY A 424 0.19 3.60 8.23
C GLY A 424 -0.59 2.64 7.33
N LEU A 425 -1.88 2.46 7.63
CA LEU A 425 -2.93 1.82 6.81
C LEU A 425 -2.80 0.30 6.58
N SER A 426 -3.51 -0.47 7.40
CA SER A 426 -3.81 -1.89 7.13
C SER A 426 -4.92 -1.97 6.08
N HIS A 427 -4.55 -2.05 4.80
CA HIS A 427 -5.53 -2.35 3.75
C HIS A 427 -5.82 -3.84 3.75
N GLN A 428 -7.10 -4.23 3.79
CA GLN A 428 -7.51 -5.63 3.73
C GLN A 428 -7.28 -6.19 2.30
N PRO A 429 -6.32 -7.11 2.08
CA PRO A 429 -5.99 -7.57 0.72
C PRO A 429 -7.15 -8.25 0.02
N ALA A 430 -7.96 -9.02 0.76
CA ALA A 430 -9.14 -9.71 0.22
C ALA A 430 -10.19 -8.72 -0.33
N ALA A 431 -10.41 -7.60 0.37
CA ALA A 431 -11.33 -6.56 -0.09
C ALA A 431 -10.82 -5.87 -1.37
N LEU A 432 -9.51 -5.62 -1.44
CA LEU A 432 -8.89 -5.01 -2.63
C LEU A 432 -8.87 -5.96 -3.83
N ILE A 433 -8.57 -7.26 -3.63
CA ILE A 433 -8.64 -8.28 -4.68
C ILE A 433 -10.07 -8.36 -5.22
N LYS A 434 -11.07 -8.40 -4.32
CA LYS A 434 -12.48 -8.40 -4.73
C LYS A 434 -12.84 -7.15 -5.54
N ALA A 435 -12.41 -5.97 -5.11
CA ALA A 435 -12.64 -4.72 -5.85
C ALA A 435 -11.95 -4.73 -7.23
N TYR A 436 -10.72 -5.22 -7.32
CA TYR A 436 -9.98 -5.36 -8.58
C TYR A 436 -10.66 -6.34 -9.55
N LEU A 437 -10.99 -7.55 -9.10
CA LEU A 437 -11.66 -8.57 -9.91
C LEU A 437 -13.06 -8.12 -10.34
N TYR A 438 -13.81 -7.49 -9.44
CA TYR A 438 -15.12 -6.91 -9.77
C TYR A 438 -14.99 -5.83 -10.84
N THR A 439 -13.96 -5.00 -10.79
CA THR A 439 -13.67 -3.99 -11.82
C THR A 439 -13.38 -4.65 -13.17
N LYS A 440 -12.55 -5.71 -13.21
CA LYS A 440 -12.29 -6.49 -14.44
C LYS A 440 -13.59 -7.07 -15.02
N LEU A 441 -14.42 -7.69 -14.19
CA LEU A 441 -15.71 -8.24 -14.61
C LEU A 441 -16.65 -7.15 -15.14
N ARG A 442 -16.73 -6.00 -14.47
CA ARG A 442 -17.52 -4.85 -14.93
C ARG A 442 -17.09 -4.41 -16.32
N CYS A 443 -15.79 -4.26 -16.56
CA CYS A 443 -15.26 -3.92 -17.88
C CYS A 443 -15.55 -5.02 -18.92
N HIS A 444 -15.34 -6.29 -18.57
CA HIS A 444 -15.54 -7.42 -19.47
C HIS A 444 -17.00 -7.50 -19.97
N TYR A 445 -17.98 -7.53 -19.06
CA TYR A 445 -19.39 -7.62 -19.44
C TYR A 445 -19.89 -6.37 -20.16
N ALA A 446 -19.43 -5.18 -19.74
CA ALA A 446 -19.80 -3.94 -20.40
C ALA A 446 -19.29 -3.88 -21.85
N LEU A 447 -18.05 -4.32 -22.10
CA LEU A 447 -17.46 -4.41 -23.44
C LEU A 447 -18.16 -5.45 -24.31
N LEU A 448 -18.31 -6.69 -23.80
CA LEU A 448 -18.93 -7.79 -24.52
C LEU A 448 -20.38 -7.47 -24.90
N GLY A 449 -21.16 -6.96 -23.96
CA GLY A 449 -22.57 -6.58 -24.19
C GLY A 449 -22.75 -5.37 -25.10
N SER A 450 -21.70 -4.59 -25.37
CA SER A 450 -21.77 -3.36 -26.17
C SER A 450 -21.25 -3.50 -27.61
N MET A 451 -20.79 -4.67 -28.04
CA MET A 451 -20.20 -4.88 -29.38
C MET A 451 -21.13 -4.49 -30.54
N GLN A 452 -22.44 -4.59 -30.35
CA GLN A 452 -23.46 -4.21 -31.33
C GLN A 452 -24.13 -2.85 -31.04
N LYS A 453 -23.58 -2.04 -30.14
CA LYS A 453 -24.09 -0.70 -29.84
C LYS A 453 -23.35 0.37 -30.63
N SER A 454 -24.07 1.37 -31.11
CA SER A 454 -23.49 2.53 -31.78
C SER A 454 -23.23 3.65 -30.77
N PHE A 455 -22.10 4.33 -30.89
CA PHE A 455 -21.70 5.41 -29.98
C PHE A 455 -21.31 6.67 -30.75
N GLY A 456 -21.92 7.79 -30.38
CA GLY A 456 -21.64 9.10 -30.99
C GLY A 456 -20.51 9.89 -30.32
N ILE A 457 -20.42 11.15 -30.71
CA ILE A 457 -19.57 12.17 -30.10
C ILE A 457 -20.44 13.30 -29.56
N ARG A 458 -20.04 13.88 -28.42
CA ARG A 458 -20.73 14.97 -27.75
C ARG A 458 -19.86 16.21 -27.64
N GLU A 459 -20.51 17.33 -27.85
CA GLU A 459 -20.05 18.69 -27.62
C GLU A 459 -20.99 19.35 -26.61
N GLU A 460 -20.45 19.99 -25.58
CA GLU A 460 -21.22 20.62 -24.50
C GLU A 460 -20.61 21.97 -24.13
N HIS A 461 -21.44 23.01 -23.97
CA HIS A 461 -21.01 24.33 -23.53
C HIS A 461 -21.87 24.82 -22.37
N ARG A 462 -21.21 25.24 -21.28
CA ARG A 462 -21.85 25.89 -20.15
C ARG A 462 -21.93 27.39 -20.38
N VAL A 463 -23.14 27.92 -20.52
CA VAL A 463 -23.41 29.32 -20.84
C VAL A 463 -24.32 29.96 -19.78
N SER A 464 -24.22 31.28 -19.58
CA SER A 464 -25.18 32.02 -18.75
C SER A 464 -26.54 32.15 -19.44
N LYS A 465 -27.57 32.50 -18.67
CA LYS A 465 -28.92 32.81 -19.16
C LYS A 465 -28.90 33.81 -20.32
N GLU A 466 -28.17 34.90 -20.17
CA GLU A 466 -28.09 35.99 -21.16
C GLU A 466 -27.48 35.49 -22.48
N LEU A 467 -26.40 34.71 -22.40
CA LEU A 467 -25.75 34.14 -23.58
C LEU A 467 -26.63 33.09 -24.25
N PHE A 468 -27.36 32.28 -23.48
CA PHE A 468 -28.31 31.31 -24.02
C PHE A 468 -29.39 32.00 -24.88
N TYR A 469 -30.06 33.03 -24.35
CA TYR A 469 -31.10 33.74 -25.10
C TYR A 469 -30.54 34.54 -26.28
N ALA A 470 -29.31 35.04 -26.18
CA ALA A 470 -28.63 35.66 -27.33
C ALA A 470 -28.40 34.64 -28.47
N ILE A 471 -28.01 33.41 -28.13
CA ILE A 471 -27.87 32.31 -29.11
C ILE A 471 -29.23 31.93 -29.70
N ASP A 472 -30.26 31.74 -28.87
CA ASP A 472 -31.62 31.41 -29.33
C ASP A 472 -32.17 32.49 -30.27
N SER A 473 -32.08 33.77 -29.89
CA SER A 473 -32.50 34.90 -30.72
C SER A 473 -31.77 34.92 -32.06
N ARG A 474 -30.48 34.61 -32.09
CA ARG A 474 -29.70 34.57 -33.33
C ARG A 474 -30.11 33.41 -34.22
N ILE A 475 -30.26 32.21 -33.67
CA ILE A 475 -30.71 31.01 -34.39
C ILE A 475 -32.08 31.29 -35.04
N ARG A 476 -32.99 31.95 -34.32
CA ARG A 476 -34.30 32.38 -34.85
C ARG A 476 -34.17 33.44 -35.94
N SER A 477 -33.34 34.46 -35.75
CA SER A 477 -33.12 35.54 -36.74
C SER A 477 -32.52 35.04 -38.06
N GLN A 478 -31.76 33.94 -38.02
CA GLN A 478 -31.17 33.29 -39.20
C GLN A 478 -32.06 32.18 -39.78
N GLU A 479 -33.28 32.01 -39.25
CA GLU A 479 -34.23 30.97 -39.65
C GLU A 479 -33.61 29.56 -39.59
N LEU A 480 -32.81 29.29 -38.57
CA LEU A 480 -32.14 28.01 -38.36
C LEU A 480 -32.87 27.12 -37.34
N GLN A 481 -33.83 27.65 -36.59
CA GLN A 481 -34.49 26.98 -35.46
C GLN A 481 -35.21 25.67 -35.86
N ASN A 482 -35.77 25.63 -37.07
CA ASN A 482 -36.48 24.47 -37.62
C ASN A 482 -35.63 23.66 -38.60
N LYS A 483 -34.41 24.10 -38.90
CA LYS A 483 -33.51 23.37 -39.80
C LYS A 483 -32.85 22.25 -39.04
N ARG A 484 -32.78 21.08 -39.67
CA ARG A 484 -32.00 19.96 -39.15
C ARG A 484 -30.53 20.37 -39.14
N LEU A 485 -29.84 20.05 -38.05
CA LEU A 485 -28.41 20.20 -37.99
C LEU A 485 -27.74 19.38 -39.10
N VAL A 486 -26.72 19.95 -39.72
CA VAL A 486 -25.93 19.28 -40.75
C VAL A 486 -24.50 19.15 -40.23
N VAL A 487 -24.00 17.93 -40.18
CA VAL A 487 -22.59 17.67 -39.86
C VAL A 487 -21.89 17.29 -41.16
N PRO A 488 -20.69 17.82 -41.45
CA PRO A 488 -19.95 17.45 -42.65
C PRO A 488 -19.78 15.93 -42.75
N THR A 489 -20.16 15.37 -43.90
CA THR A 489 -20.04 13.94 -44.20
C THR A 489 -18.86 13.71 -45.13
N GLY A 490 -18.07 12.66 -44.88
CA GLY A 490 -16.88 12.34 -45.69
C GLY A 490 -15.58 12.84 -45.05
N ASP A 491 -14.55 13.10 -45.88
CA ASP A 491 -13.18 13.43 -45.45
C ASP A 491 -13.07 14.73 -44.64
N SER A 492 -14.07 15.59 -44.72
CA SER A 492 -14.19 16.85 -43.97
C SER A 492 -14.78 16.69 -42.56
N SER A 493 -15.17 15.48 -42.16
CA SER A 493 -15.81 15.24 -40.86
C SER A 493 -14.83 15.43 -39.69
N PRO A 494 -15.29 15.98 -38.54
CA PRO A 494 -14.42 16.23 -37.39
C PRO A 494 -14.13 14.97 -36.55
N TYR A 495 -14.45 13.79 -37.07
CA TYR A 495 -14.34 12.52 -36.38
C TYR A 495 -13.88 11.40 -37.31
N TYR A 496 -13.38 10.34 -36.69
CA TYR A 496 -13.20 9.03 -37.30
C TYR A 496 -14.43 8.16 -36.99
N SER A 497 -14.84 7.31 -37.93
CA SER A 497 -15.83 6.25 -37.69
C SER A 497 -15.12 4.90 -37.66
N PHE A 498 -15.33 4.14 -36.60
CA PHE A 498 -14.85 2.76 -36.45
C PHE A 498 -16.03 1.82 -36.29
N THR A 499 -15.90 0.58 -36.74
CA THR A 499 -16.83 -0.45 -36.27
C THR A 499 -16.69 -0.60 -34.76
N THR A 500 -17.81 -0.65 -34.03
CA THR A 500 -17.79 -0.73 -32.56
C THR A 500 -17.02 -1.97 -32.10
N ASP A 501 -17.22 -3.12 -32.73
CA ASP A 501 -16.51 -4.35 -32.40
C ASP A 501 -14.98 -4.19 -32.47
N ASN A 502 -14.44 -3.57 -33.52
CA ASN A 502 -12.99 -3.33 -33.62
C ASN A 502 -12.49 -2.43 -32.49
N LEU A 503 -13.19 -1.32 -32.22
CA LEU A 503 -12.78 -0.36 -31.19
C LEU A 503 -12.88 -0.94 -29.77
N LEU A 504 -13.92 -1.73 -29.49
CA LEU A 504 -14.10 -2.37 -28.19
C LEU A 504 -13.12 -3.52 -27.97
N ARG A 505 -12.74 -4.26 -29.02
CA ARG A 505 -11.61 -5.21 -28.96
C ARG A 505 -10.30 -4.48 -28.64
N TRP A 506 -10.01 -3.37 -29.32
CA TRP A 506 -8.85 -2.52 -28.99
C TRP A 506 -8.86 -2.10 -27.52
N THR A 507 -10.01 -1.65 -27.02
CA THR A 507 -10.16 -1.22 -25.62
C THR A 507 -10.00 -2.39 -24.64
N ARG A 508 -10.58 -3.56 -24.94
CA ARG A 508 -10.42 -4.81 -24.17
C ARG A 508 -8.94 -5.18 -24.05
N TRP A 509 -8.22 -5.23 -25.16
CA TRP A 509 -6.79 -5.57 -25.17
C TRP A 509 -5.95 -4.52 -24.46
N ASN A 510 -6.27 -3.24 -24.57
CA ASN A 510 -5.59 -2.20 -23.79
C ASN A 510 -5.82 -2.37 -22.28
N ILE A 511 -7.04 -2.62 -21.82
CA ILE A 511 -7.31 -2.90 -20.41
C ILE A 511 -6.53 -4.13 -19.95
N ASN A 512 -6.57 -5.22 -20.72
CA ASN A 512 -5.82 -6.43 -20.40
C ASN A 512 -4.31 -6.20 -20.36
N LYS A 513 -3.75 -5.42 -21.28
CA LYS A 513 -2.33 -5.01 -21.27
C LYS A 513 -1.94 -4.37 -19.93
N PHE A 514 -2.78 -3.51 -19.37
CA PHE A 514 -2.55 -2.90 -18.06
C PHE A 514 -2.81 -3.83 -16.89
N CYS A 515 -3.86 -4.64 -16.94
CA CYS A 515 -4.14 -5.65 -15.92
C CYS A 515 -3.02 -6.68 -15.82
N VAL A 516 -2.51 -7.17 -16.94
CA VAL A 516 -1.36 -8.09 -17.00
C VAL A 516 -0.13 -7.41 -16.43
N GLY A 517 0.19 -6.19 -16.86
CA GLY A 517 1.26 -5.40 -16.26
C GLY A 517 1.10 -5.33 -14.74
N PHE A 518 -0.07 -4.87 -14.26
CA PHE A 518 -0.40 -4.71 -12.85
C PHE A 518 -0.27 -6.01 -12.04
N GLU A 519 -0.82 -7.13 -12.55
CA GLU A 519 -0.68 -8.48 -11.99
C GLU A 519 0.79 -8.93 -11.95
N MET A 520 1.62 -8.38 -12.84
CA MET A 520 3.06 -8.61 -12.94
C MET A 520 3.94 -7.58 -12.19
N LYS A 521 3.37 -6.69 -11.35
CA LYS A 521 4.03 -5.70 -10.43
C LYS A 521 4.40 -4.33 -11.06
N VAL A 522 3.61 -3.26 -10.84
CA VAL A 522 3.75 -1.98 -11.60
C VAL A 522 3.88 -0.70 -10.78
N GLY A 523 4.65 0.24 -11.35
CA GLY A 523 4.50 1.69 -11.17
C GLY A 523 5.27 2.60 -12.16
N GLY A 524 5.66 2.17 -13.37
CA GLY A 524 6.71 2.87 -14.16
C GLY A 524 6.55 2.93 -15.69
N CYS A 525 5.34 2.81 -16.24
CA CYS A 525 5.20 2.44 -17.65
C CYS A 525 5.39 3.58 -18.69
N TRP A 526 5.28 4.86 -18.30
CA TRP A 526 5.13 5.95 -19.27
C TRP A 526 6.41 6.35 -20.02
N GLN A 527 7.56 6.44 -19.33
CA GLN A 527 8.83 6.90 -19.92
C GLN A 527 9.71 5.71 -20.31
N ASP A 528 10.63 5.89 -21.26
CA ASP A 528 11.62 4.87 -21.64
C ASP A 528 12.76 4.85 -20.59
N VAL A 529 13.40 6.00 -20.42
CA VAL A 529 14.44 6.26 -19.42
C VAL A 529 14.18 7.64 -18.79
N ARG A 530 14.31 7.76 -17.47
CA ARG A 530 14.30 9.02 -16.72
C ARG A 530 15.66 9.19 -16.05
N GLN A 531 16.27 10.34 -16.24
CA GLN A 531 17.49 10.73 -15.53
C GLN A 531 17.13 11.80 -14.49
N GLN A 532 17.58 11.63 -13.25
CA GLN A 532 17.42 12.62 -12.18
C GLN A 532 18.79 13.06 -11.66
N PRO A 533 18.97 14.34 -11.28
CA PRO A 533 20.18 14.78 -10.61
C PRO A 533 20.42 13.99 -9.32
N ASP A 534 21.61 13.39 -9.18
CA ASP A 534 22.04 12.69 -7.97
C ASP A 534 23.51 13.02 -7.68
N PRO A 535 23.80 13.82 -6.64
CA PRO A 535 25.17 14.25 -6.32
C PRO A 535 26.08 13.11 -5.85
N HIS A 536 25.53 11.90 -5.62
CA HIS A 536 26.30 10.73 -5.23
C HIS A 536 26.68 9.83 -6.42
N GLN A 537 26.23 10.16 -7.64
CA GLN A 537 26.62 9.45 -8.87
C GLN A 537 27.80 10.18 -9.54
N PRO A 538 28.80 9.46 -10.10
CA PRO A 538 29.97 10.08 -10.72
C PRO A 538 29.66 10.98 -11.93
N ASN A 539 28.50 10.79 -12.58
CA ASN A 539 27.99 11.62 -13.67
C ASN A 539 26.96 12.68 -13.21
N GLY A 540 26.71 12.79 -11.90
CA GLY A 540 25.67 13.66 -11.34
C GLY A 540 24.23 13.26 -11.68
N LEU A 541 23.98 12.10 -12.30
CA LEU A 541 22.69 11.69 -12.86
C LEU A 541 22.35 10.23 -12.54
N ARG A 542 21.24 10.02 -11.83
CA ARG A 542 20.65 8.71 -11.57
C ARG A 542 19.67 8.29 -12.67
N ARG A 543 19.91 7.12 -13.26
CA ARG A 543 19.07 6.49 -14.29
C ARG A 543 17.92 5.69 -13.67
N TYR A 544 16.73 5.85 -14.24
CA TYR A 544 15.52 5.08 -13.98
C TYR A 544 14.93 4.59 -15.31
N GLU A 545 14.49 3.33 -15.38
CA GLU A 545 13.86 2.75 -16.57
C GLU A 545 12.34 2.71 -16.41
N GLY A 546 11.63 2.92 -17.51
CA GLY A 546 10.21 2.62 -17.65
C GLY A 546 9.94 1.84 -18.93
N LEU A 547 8.66 1.68 -19.30
CA LEU A 547 8.24 0.81 -20.41
C LEU A 547 8.17 1.49 -21.78
N GLY A 548 8.50 2.78 -21.87
CA GLY A 548 8.72 3.47 -23.15
C GLY A 548 7.48 3.87 -23.93
N PHE A 549 6.31 3.96 -23.30
CA PHE A 549 5.07 4.35 -23.98
C PHE A 549 5.14 5.71 -24.67
N LYS A 550 5.79 6.71 -24.06
CA LYS A 550 5.98 8.02 -24.69
C LYS A 550 6.67 7.87 -26.06
N ARG A 551 7.76 7.09 -26.09
CA ARG A 551 8.55 6.86 -27.30
C ARG A 551 7.75 6.11 -28.36
N THR A 552 7.12 4.99 -27.99
CA THR A 552 6.34 4.20 -28.97
C THR A 552 5.14 4.97 -29.50
N LEU A 553 4.47 5.76 -28.65
CA LEU A 553 3.36 6.63 -29.06
C LEU A 553 3.82 7.76 -30.00
N GLU A 554 4.97 8.40 -29.72
CA GLU A 554 5.53 9.47 -30.55
C GLU A 554 5.98 8.95 -31.92
N THR A 555 6.68 7.83 -31.95
CA THR A 555 7.23 7.24 -33.18
C THR A 555 6.14 6.61 -34.06
N TYR A 556 5.24 5.83 -33.47
CA TYR A 556 4.36 4.94 -34.23
C TYR A 556 2.86 5.27 -34.12
N GLY A 557 2.48 6.24 -33.29
CA GLY A 557 1.08 6.69 -33.13
C GLY A 557 0.22 5.83 -32.19
N TYR A 558 0.76 4.76 -31.62
CA TYR A 558 0.14 3.93 -30.57
C TYR A 558 1.21 3.40 -29.58
N ALA A 559 0.83 3.13 -28.33
CA ALA A 559 1.79 2.75 -27.29
C ALA A 559 1.79 1.24 -26.96
N TRP A 560 2.97 0.63 -26.95
CA TRP A 560 3.24 -0.74 -26.47
C TRP A 560 4.52 -0.81 -25.64
N PHE A 561 4.74 -1.96 -24.99
CA PHE A 561 5.94 -2.19 -24.19
C PHE A 561 7.17 -2.31 -25.10
N LEU A 562 8.22 -1.53 -24.80
CA LEU A 562 9.54 -1.81 -25.38
C LEU A 562 10.02 -3.21 -24.98
N ASP A 563 10.95 -3.79 -25.75
CA ASP A 563 11.53 -5.12 -25.52
C ASP A 563 12.43 -5.16 -24.28
N LYS A 564 11.80 -5.01 -23.12
CA LYS A 564 12.42 -4.98 -21.80
C LYS A 564 11.92 -6.11 -20.91
N ILE A 565 10.95 -6.89 -21.38
CA ILE A 565 10.28 -7.96 -20.65
C ILE A 565 10.63 -9.28 -21.33
N ASP A 566 11.13 -10.23 -20.55
CA ASP A 566 11.15 -11.63 -20.93
C ASP A 566 9.76 -12.22 -20.68
N TRP A 567 9.04 -12.50 -21.77
CA TRP A 567 7.68 -13.03 -21.73
C TRP A 567 7.59 -14.47 -21.27
N ASN A 568 8.67 -15.25 -21.33
CA ASN A 568 8.68 -16.64 -20.88
C ASN A 568 8.80 -16.74 -19.36
N THR A 569 9.64 -15.88 -18.77
CA THR A 569 9.89 -15.87 -17.33
C THR A 569 9.08 -14.80 -16.59
N LEU A 570 8.40 -13.92 -17.33
CA LEU A 570 7.65 -12.77 -16.81
C LEU A 570 8.52 -11.83 -15.96
N THR A 571 9.78 -11.62 -16.37
CA THR A 571 10.76 -10.75 -15.68
C THR A 571 11.28 -9.63 -16.57
N PHE A 572 11.87 -8.58 -15.99
CA PHE A 572 12.58 -7.57 -16.77
C PHE A 572 13.96 -8.09 -17.20
N ARG A 573 14.31 -7.90 -18.47
CA ARG A 573 15.64 -8.24 -19.00
C ARG A 573 16.69 -7.30 -18.41
N GLN A 574 17.90 -7.80 -18.16
CA GLN A 574 19.06 -6.95 -17.89
C GLN A 574 19.48 -6.23 -19.18
N PRO A 575 19.96 -4.97 -19.12
CA PRO A 575 20.24 -4.17 -17.94
C PRO A 575 19.03 -3.38 -17.38
N HIS A 576 17.85 -3.47 -18.01
CA HIS A 576 16.69 -2.65 -17.65
C HIS A 576 16.19 -2.93 -16.22
N ALA A 577 16.23 -4.19 -15.80
CA ALA A 577 15.80 -4.61 -14.47
C ALA A 577 16.50 -3.86 -13.33
N ALA A 578 17.79 -3.54 -13.47
CA ALA A 578 18.57 -2.83 -12.44
C ALA A 578 18.10 -1.39 -12.20
N TYR A 579 17.45 -0.78 -13.19
CA TYR A 579 17.02 0.62 -13.15
C TYR A 579 15.49 0.77 -13.14
N MET A 580 14.73 -0.33 -13.24
CA MET A 580 13.27 -0.36 -13.09
C MET A 580 12.87 -0.06 -11.64
N MET A 581 12.67 1.23 -11.34
CA MET A 581 12.26 1.69 -10.02
C MET A 581 10.77 2.01 -10.02
N PHE A 582 9.99 1.02 -9.59
CA PHE A 582 8.59 1.26 -9.23
C PHE A 582 8.53 1.98 -7.88
N ASN A 583 8.68 3.30 -7.91
CA ASN A 583 8.33 4.17 -6.80
C ASN A 583 6.83 4.44 -6.89
N ASN A 584 6.08 3.95 -5.92
CA ASN A 584 4.67 4.28 -5.78
C ASN A 584 4.55 5.65 -5.05
N PRO A 585 4.09 6.73 -5.72
CA PRO A 585 4.02 8.07 -5.12
C PRO A 585 3.01 8.16 -3.96
N SER A 586 1.93 7.41 -4.04
CA SER A 586 0.90 7.29 -2.99
C SER A 586 1.48 6.69 -1.70
N MET A 587 2.34 5.67 -1.85
CA MET A 587 3.06 5.01 -0.76
C MET A 587 4.20 5.87 -0.20
N GLN A 588 4.90 6.63 -1.04
CA GLN A 588 5.88 7.63 -0.58
C GLN A 588 5.22 8.67 0.33
N THR A 589 3.99 9.07 0.01
CA THR A 589 3.21 10.01 0.81
C THR A 589 2.77 9.39 2.14
N ALA A 590 2.30 8.13 2.14
CA ALA A 590 1.83 7.44 3.35
C ALA A 590 2.95 7.11 4.35
N TYR A 591 4.19 6.89 3.88
CA TYR A 591 5.32 6.43 4.71
C TYR A 591 6.47 7.45 4.84
N HIS A 592 6.22 8.72 4.50
CA HIS A 592 7.24 9.76 4.41
C HIS A 592 8.10 9.91 5.69
N ALA A 593 7.49 9.75 6.87
CA ALA A 593 8.20 9.87 8.16
C ALA A 593 9.16 8.69 8.46
N ARG A 594 9.00 7.54 7.80
CA ARG A 594 9.79 6.33 8.02
C ARG A 594 10.41 5.76 6.73
N TYR A 595 10.44 6.56 5.67
CA TYR A 595 10.88 6.15 4.33
C TYR A 595 12.31 5.58 4.32
N ARG A 596 13.23 6.19 5.10
CA ARG A 596 14.61 5.69 5.23
C ARG A 596 14.65 4.25 5.74
N GLN A 597 13.84 3.92 6.75
CA GLN A 597 13.76 2.57 7.32
C GLN A 597 13.12 1.58 6.35
N VAL A 598 12.07 2.00 5.64
CA VAL A 598 11.39 1.20 4.59
C VAL A 598 12.34 0.91 3.41
N ARG A 599 13.15 1.90 3.02
CA ARG A 599 14.16 1.80 1.97
C ARG A 599 15.29 0.85 2.35
N ASP A 600 15.83 0.98 3.56
CA ASP A 600 16.99 0.20 3.98
C ASP A 600 16.63 -1.30 4.12
N VAL A 601 15.43 -1.61 4.61
CA VAL A 601 14.89 -2.98 4.59
C VAL A 601 14.71 -3.48 3.15
N ARG A 602 14.12 -2.68 2.26
CA ARG A 602 13.97 -3.05 0.84
C ARG A 602 15.32 -3.37 0.17
N VAL A 603 16.37 -2.59 0.46
CA VAL A 603 17.72 -2.82 -0.09
C VAL A 603 18.28 -4.16 0.38
N ASP A 604 18.14 -4.50 1.66
CA ASP A 604 18.62 -5.79 2.18
C ASP A 604 17.88 -6.98 1.54
N PHE A 605 16.58 -6.86 1.27
CA PHE A 605 15.82 -7.91 0.54
C PHE A 605 16.26 -8.05 -0.92
N ILE A 606 16.55 -6.95 -1.61
CA ILE A 606 17.10 -6.98 -2.98
C ILE A 606 18.45 -7.69 -2.98
N ARG A 607 19.32 -7.43 -1.98
CA ARG A 607 20.62 -8.08 -1.84
C ARG A 607 20.50 -9.60 -1.66
N VAL A 608 19.53 -10.09 -0.89
CA VAL A 608 19.27 -11.53 -0.74
C VAL A 608 18.82 -12.17 -2.06
N ASP A 609 17.90 -11.53 -2.78
CA ASP A 609 17.40 -12.08 -4.04
C ASP A 609 18.48 -12.11 -5.14
N LYS A 610 19.32 -11.08 -5.21
CA LYS A 610 20.50 -11.07 -6.08
C LYS A 610 21.51 -12.16 -5.72
N ALA A 611 21.83 -12.31 -4.44
CA ALA A 611 22.71 -13.38 -3.99
C ALA A 611 22.13 -14.77 -4.32
N ARG A 612 20.81 -14.96 -4.17
CA ARG A 612 20.12 -16.19 -4.59
C ARG A 612 20.28 -16.44 -6.09
N GLN A 613 20.13 -15.41 -6.93
CA GLN A 613 20.33 -15.53 -8.37
C GLN A 613 21.78 -15.93 -8.70
N TRP A 614 22.77 -15.25 -8.12
CA TRP A 614 24.17 -15.60 -8.33
C TRP A 614 24.51 -17.00 -7.82
N MET A 615 23.91 -17.47 -6.72
CA MET A 615 24.09 -18.85 -6.26
C MET A 615 23.54 -19.87 -7.26
N GLN A 616 22.54 -19.51 -8.06
CA GLN A 616 22.04 -20.36 -9.15
C GLN A 616 22.98 -20.30 -10.35
N ASP A 617 23.38 -19.09 -10.77
CA ASP A 617 24.25 -18.85 -11.92
C ASP A 617 25.65 -19.49 -11.74
N PHE A 618 26.19 -19.46 -10.52
CA PHE A 618 27.50 -20.03 -10.16
C PHE A 618 27.38 -21.36 -9.39
N SER A 619 26.25 -22.08 -9.53
CA SER A 619 25.99 -23.34 -8.80
C SER A 619 27.07 -24.41 -9.01
N ALA A 620 27.75 -24.40 -10.16
CA ALA A 620 28.85 -25.31 -10.49
C ALA A 620 30.22 -24.95 -9.86
N VAL A 621 30.35 -23.80 -9.19
CA VAL A 621 31.63 -23.29 -8.65
C VAL A 621 31.56 -23.23 -7.12
N PRO A 622 32.12 -24.21 -6.39
CA PRO A 622 32.02 -24.26 -4.93
C PRO A 622 32.54 -23.02 -4.21
N SER A 623 33.64 -22.43 -4.67
CA SER A 623 34.25 -21.22 -4.08
C SER A 623 33.35 -19.98 -4.18
N CYS A 624 32.58 -19.85 -5.27
CA CYS A 624 31.60 -18.77 -5.43
C CYS A 624 30.45 -18.92 -4.44
N LEU A 625 29.96 -20.15 -4.26
CA LEU A 625 28.91 -20.44 -3.30
C LEU A 625 29.38 -20.19 -1.85
N GLU A 626 30.62 -20.52 -1.49
CA GLU A 626 31.20 -20.19 -0.18
C GLU A 626 31.28 -18.68 0.07
N LEU A 627 31.67 -17.90 -0.95
CA LEU A 627 31.71 -16.44 -0.86
C LEU A 627 30.30 -15.84 -0.67
N LEU A 628 29.31 -16.36 -1.39
CA LEU A 628 27.90 -15.93 -1.30
C LEU A 628 27.26 -16.34 0.03
N GLU A 629 27.56 -17.54 0.54
CA GLU A 629 27.16 -18.00 1.87
C GLU A 629 27.71 -17.07 2.96
N LYS A 630 28.98 -16.66 2.85
CA LYS A 630 29.62 -15.67 3.73
C LYS A 630 28.97 -14.29 3.59
N TYR A 631 28.61 -13.86 2.39
CA TYR A 631 27.88 -12.61 2.14
C TYR A 631 26.51 -12.60 2.83
N LEU A 632 25.70 -13.64 2.62
CA LEU A 632 24.38 -13.79 3.26
C LEU A 632 24.49 -13.84 4.79
N ARG A 633 25.54 -14.47 5.33
CA ARG A 633 25.82 -14.48 6.78
C ARG A 633 26.07 -13.08 7.31
N GLN A 634 26.97 -12.31 6.67
CA GLN A 634 27.24 -10.92 7.05
C GLN A 634 25.97 -10.06 6.98
N LEU A 635 25.16 -10.24 5.93
CA LEU A 635 23.90 -9.53 5.74
C LEU A 635 22.91 -9.80 6.88
N CYS A 636 22.72 -11.07 7.27
CA CYS A 636 21.85 -11.46 8.37
C CYS A 636 22.32 -10.88 9.72
N LEU A 637 23.63 -10.94 10.01
CA LEU A 637 24.19 -10.38 11.24
C LEU A 637 24.06 -8.85 11.28
N CYS A 638 24.25 -8.17 10.14
CA CYS A 638 24.05 -6.73 10.01
C CYS A 638 22.58 -6.36 10.24
N ALA A 639 21.64 -7.03 9.57
CA ALA A 639 20.21 -6.82 9.78
C ALA A 639 19.78 -7.05 11.24
N PHE A 640 20.36 -8.05 11.92
CA PHE A 640 20.11 -8.25 13.35
C PHE A 640 20.52 -7.02 14.18
N ARG A 641 21.71 -6.46 13.94
CA ARG A 641 22.16 -5.24 14.64
C ARG A 641 21.25 -4.04 14.33
N LYS A 642 20.84 -3.85 13.07
CA LYS A 642 19.88 -2.80 12.68
C LYS A 642 18.58 -2.90 13.48
N ASP A 643 18.04 -4.12 13.62
CA ASP A 643 16.79 -4.34 14.36
C ASP A 643 16.97 -4.13 15.88
N VAL A 644 18.13 -4.49 16.45
CA VAL A 644 18.48 -4.18 17.84
C VAL A 644 18.50 -2.67 18.09
N PHE A 645 19.29 -1.92 17.30
CA PHE A 645 19.42 -0.48 17.46
C PHE A 645 18.13 0.29 17.12
N THR A 646 17.33 -0.21 16.18
CA THR A 646 15.99 0.33 15.91
C THR A 646 15.06 0.19 17.11
N HIS A 647 15.15 -0.93 17.85
CA HIS A 647 14.32 -1.15 19.03
C HIS A 647 14.68 -0.24 20.21
N ILE A 648 15.96 0.12 20.33
CA ILE A 648 16.47 1.02 21.39
C ILE A 648 16.69 2.45 20.90
N LYS A 649 16.17 2.83 19.72
CA LYS A 649 16.41 4.13 19.08
C LYS A 649 16.18 5.33 20.01
N SER A 650 15.20 5.25 20.89
CA SER A 650 14.85 6.31 21.85
C SER A 650 15.95 6.63 22.86
N VAL A 651 16.92 5.73 23.06
CA VAL A 651 17.98 5.86 24.07
C VAL A 651 19.38 6.02 23.47
N LEU A 652 19.46 6.24 22.14
CA LEU A 652 20.73 6.43 21.42
C LEU A 652 21.13 7.90 21.38
N ARG A 653 22.44 8.17 21.48
CA ARG A 653 23.01 9.50 21.25
C ARG A 653 22.82 9.93 19.79
N PRO A 654 22.44 11.18 19.51
CA PRO A 654 22.26 11.67 18.13
C PRO A 654 23.48 11.45 17.23
N GLU A 655 24.69 11.67 17.76
CA GLU A 655 25.98 11.54 17.04
C GLU A 655 26.30 10.11 16.56
N HIS A 656 25.77 9.09 17.24
CA HIS A 656 25.99 7.68 16.90
C HIS A 656 24.78 7.01 16.25
N MET A 657 23.66 7.73 16.11
CA MET A 657 22.39 7.17 15.66
C MET A 657 22.49 6.62 14.23
N GLU A 658 23.23 7.28 13.34
CA GLU A 658 23.39 6.83 11.96
C GLU A 658 24.18 5.53 11.85
N ALA A 659 25.35 5.45 12.50
CA ALA A 659 26.17 4.24 12.53
C ALA A 659 25.43 3.06 13.20
N ALA A 660 24.69 3.32 14.28
CA ALA A 660 23.91 2.31 15.00
C ALA A 660 22.76 1.76 14.14
N LEU A 661 21.94 2.64 13.54
CA LEU A 661 20.83 2.23 12.68
C LEU A 661 21.27 1.59 11.36
N SER A 662 22.52 1.83 10.93
CA SER A 662 23.13 1.18 9.78
C SER A 662 23.69 -0.22 10.10
N GLY A 663 23.72 -0.61 11.37
CA GLY A 663 24.26 -1.90 11.82
C GLY A 663 25.79 -1.94 11.87
N GLU A 664 26.47 -0.79 11.90
CA GLU A 664 27.94 -0.70 11.92
C GLU A 664 28.52 -0.82 13.32
N VAL A 665 27.75 -0.41 14.34
CA VAL A 665 28.17 -0.46 15.74
C VAL A 665 28.19 -1.93 16.23
N PRO A 666 29.34 -2.43 16.74
CA PRO A 666 29.42 -3.77 17.31
C PRO A 666 28.56 -3.94 18.56
N LEU A 667 28.06 -5.16 18.80
CA LEU A 667 27.37 -5.50 20.05
C LEU A 667 28.38 -5.98 21.11
N CYS A 668 29.28 -5.08 21.52
CA CYS A 668 30.23 -5.24 22.62
C CYS A 668 29.90 -4.21 23.72
N TYR A 669 30.31 -4.46 24.97
CA TYR A 669 29.92 -3.60 26.11
C TYR A 669 30.29 -2.14 25.86
N ASP A 670 31.56 -1.83 25.60
CA ASP A 670 32.01 -0.45 25.35
C ASP A 670 31.36 0.19 24.11
N SER A 671 31.04 -0.62 23.10
CA SER A 671 30.39 -0.12 21.88
C SER A 671 28.93 0.27 22.16
N VAL A 672 28.22 -0.53 22.95
CA VAL A 672 26.84 -0.26 23.36
C VAL A 672 26.80 0.92 24.35
N ASP A 673 27.69 0.93 25.35
CA ASP A 673 27.77 2.00 26.35
C ASP A 673 28.02 3.38 25.71
N LYS A 674 28.97 3.45 24.76
CA LYS A 674 29.27 4.69 24.02
C LYS A 674 28.09 5.26 23.25
N VAL A 675 27.19 4.42 22.73
CA VAL A 675 26.06 4.89 21.92
C VAL A 675 24.81 5.23 22.74
N LEU A 676 24.77 4.89 24.03
CA LEU A 676 23.64 5.21 24.92
C LEU A 676 23.76 6.63 25.48
N ILE A 677 22.62 7.34 25.61
CA ILE A 677 22.59 8.62 26.31
C ILE A 677 22.95 8.45 27.79
N GLU A 678 23.55 9.47 28.43
CA GLU A 678 24.10 9.38 29.79
C GLU A 678 23.12 8.79 30.82
N ARG A 679 21.84 9.14 30.75
CA ARG A 679 20.80 8.62 31.65
C ARG A 679 20.58 7.10 31.55
N HIS A 680 20.93 6.50 30.43
CA HIS A 680 20.78 5.06 30.16
C HIS A 680 22.12 4.32 30.11
N GLY A 681 23.23 5.00 30.41
CA GLY A 681 24.54 4.40 30.62
C GLY A 681 24.84 4.28 32.12
N PRO A 682 25.47 3.18 32.60
CA PRO A 682 25.91 2.00 31.85
C PRO A 682 24.77 1.03 31.44
N PRO A 683 24.97 0.13 30.46
CA PRO A 683 23.95 -0.81 30.02
C PRO A 683 23.49 -1.75 31.14
N GLN A 684 22.19 -1.86 31.36
CA GLN A 684 21.63 -2.78 32.36
C GLN A 684 21.85 -4.25 31.96
N LEU A 685 22.58 -5.00 32.77
CA LEU A 685 22.94 -6.40 32.50
C LEU A 685 21.96 -7.39 33.14
N ALA A 686 21.77 -8.55 32.49
CA ALA A 686 20.98 -9.65 33.03
C ALA A 686 21.80 -10.37 34.12
N TYR A 687 21.39 -10.23 35.38
CA TYR A 687 21.98 -10.96 36.50
C TYR A 687 20.91 -11.60 37.40
N GLY A 688 21.32 -12.57 38.23
CA GLY A 688 20.48 -13.18 39.27
C GLY A 688 19.80 -14.50 38.91
N HIS A 689 19.20 -15.14 39.92
CA HIS A 689 18.69 -16.51 39.81
C HIS A 689 17.33 -16.64 39.10
N ARG A 690 16.58 -15.53 38.93
CA ARG A 690 15.21 -15.50 38.37
C ARG A 690 15.17 -15.12 36.88
N LEU A 691 16.14 -15.58 36.10
CA LEU A 691 16.19 -15.40 34.65
C LEU A 691 15.38 -16.49 33.91
N ALA A 692 14.63 -16.07 32.89
CA ALA A 692 13.82 -16.95 32.06
C ALA A 692 14.71 -17.85 31.18
N VAL A 693 15.70 -17.24 30.53
CA VAL A 693 16.76 -17.89 29.75
C VAL A 693 18.07 -17.76 30.53
N LYS A 694 18.82 -18.86 30.65
CA LYS A 694 20.12 -18.95 31.36
C LYS A 694 21.21 -19.67 30.56
N ASN A 695 20.91 -20.11 29.34
CA ASN A 695 21.84 -20.82 28.48
C ASN A 695 21.90 -20.13 27.11
N ILE A 696 23.10 -20.04 26.55
CA ILE A 696 23.37 -19.30 25.31
C ILE A 696 22.75 -19.98 24.07
N ASP A 697 22.66 -21.32 24.03
CA ASP A 697 21.98 -22.05 22.96
C ASP A 697 20.47 -21.77 23.00
N VAL A 698 19.88 -21.71 24.19
CA VAL A 698 18.46 -21.36 24.37
C VAL A 698 18.20 -19.91 23.96
N LEU A 699 19.13 -19.00 24.25
CA LEU A 699 19.06 -17.60 23.81
C LEU A 699 19.15 -17.48 22.29
N PHE A 700 20.08 -18.19 21.66
CA PHE A 700 20.21 -18.22 20.21
C PHE A 700 18.95 -18.77 19.54
N ALA A 701 18.42 -19.90 20.03
CA ALA A 701 17.17 -20.48 19.55
C ALA A 701 16.01 -19.48 19.71
N TRP A 702 15.91 -18.80 20.87
CA TRP A 702 14.90 -17.79 21.08
C TRP A 702 14.95 -16.70 20.00
N LEU A 703 16.14 -16.20 19.67
CA LEU A 703 16.35 -15.10 18.73
C LEU A 703 16.23 -15.52 17.26
N TRP A 704 16.70 -16.70 16.86
CA TRP A 704 16.83 -17.06 15.44
C TRP A 704 15.86 -18.15 14.96
N GLU A 705 15.36 -19.01 15.85
CA GLU A 705 14.46 -20.11 15.45
C GLU A 705 13.07 -19.58 15.09
N TRP A 706 12.49 -20.02 13.98
CA TRP A 706 11.19 -19.53 13.48
C TRP A 706 10.01 -20.48 13.74
N LYS A 707 10.23 -21.65 14.37
CA LYS A 707 9.14 -22.53 14.83
C LYS A 707 8.65 -22.04 16.21
N ASP A 708 7.53 -21.33 16.25
CA ASP A 708 6.97 -20.75 17.49
C ASP A 708 6.41 -21.77 18.49
N GLY A 709 6.37 -23.06 18.15
CA GLY A 709 5.83 -24.11 19.03
C GLY A 709 6.58 -24.27 20.36
N GLN A 710 7.82 -23.76 20.48
CA GLN A 710 8.64 -23.84 21.70
C GLN A 710 8.62 -22.57 22.56
N PHE A 711 8.32 -21.39 22.00
CA PHE A 711 8.43 -20.09 22.67
C PHE A 711 7.22 -19.18 22.37
N GLU A 712 6.60 -18.57 23.39
CA GLU A 712 5.54 -17.58 23.17
C GLU A 712 6.12 -16.22 22.75
N ARG A 713 6.03 -15.89 21.46
CA ARG A 713 6.66 -14.69 20.85
C ARG A 713 5.67 -13.91 19.98
N LYS A 714 4.97 -12.92 20.54
CA LYS A 714 4.02 -12.09 19.74
C LYS A 714 4.77 -11.12 18.82
N GLY A 715 4.46 -11.14 17.52
CA GLY A 715 4.97 -10.16 16.54
C GLY A 715 6.45 -10.33 16.17
N TRP A 716 7.02 -11.52 16.37
CA TRP A 716 8.43 -11.82 16.05
C TRP A 716 8.62 -12.40 14.63
N ASN A 717 7.61 -13.04 14.03
CA ASN A 717 7.76 -13.66 12.70
C ASN A 717 8.00 -12.66 11.58
N ASP A 718 7.50 -11.44 11.75
CA ASP A 718 7.58 -10.37 10.78
C ASP A 718 8.77 -9.41 11.05
N LYS A 719 9.78 -9.83 11.84
CA LYS A 719 11.00 -9.03 12.08
C LYS A 719 11.93 -9.07 10.86
N PRO A 720 12.42 -7.92 10.36
CA PRO A 720 13.26 -7.86 9.16
C PRO A 720 14.43 -8.85 9.15
N TYR A 721 15.26 -8.91 10.21
CA TYR A 721 16.40 -9.85 10.21
C TYR A 721 15.98 -11.31 10.13
N ARG A 722 14.83 -11.69 10.71
CA ARG A 722 14.32 -13.07 10.67
C ARG A 722 13.80 -13.44 9.29
N MET A 723 13.16 -12.49 8.62
CA MET A 723 12.68 -12.69 7.25
C MET A 723 13.85 -12.85 6.28
N LEU A 724 14.89 -12.02 6.44
CA LEU A 724 16.14 -12.14 5.68
C LEU A 724 16.85 -13.47 5.96
N TYR A 725 16.89 -13.88 7.23
CA TYR A 725 17.45 -15.18 7.63
C TYR A 725 16.70 -16.35 7.00
N GLN A 726 15.36 -16.33 7.01
CA GLN A 726 14.54 -17.36 6.36
C GLN A 726 14.74 -17.41 4.85
N GLN A 727 14.81 -16.25 4.18
CA GLN A 727 15.05 -16.20 2.75
C GLN A 727 16.46 -16.66 2.37
N SER A 728 17.47 -16.25 3.14
CA SER A 728 18.86 -16.69 2.96
C SER A 728 18.97 -18.20 3.16
N PHE A 729 18.33 -18.75 4.19
CA PHE A 729 18.30 -20.20 4.43
C PHE A 729 17.65 -20.95 3.25
N ARG A 730 16.56 -20.42 2.68
CA ARG A 730 15.93 -20.99 1.47
C ARG A 730 16.85 -20.89 0.25
N ALA A 731 17.51 -19.77 0.03
CA ALA A 731 18.45 -19.59 -1.08
C ALA A 731 19.59 -20.63 -1.01
N VAL A 732 20.21 -20.80 0.16
CA VAL A 732 21.24 -21.83 0.37
C VAL A 732 20.66 -23.24 0.22
N THR A 733 19.44 -23.49 0.71
CA THR A 733 18.77 -24.79 0.55
C THR A 733 18.57 -25.14 -0.93
N THR A 734 18.15 -24.18 -1.75
CA THR A 734 17.98 -24.37 -3.20
C THR A 734 19.30 -24.64 -3.91
N ALA A 735 20.40 -24.00 -3.50
CA ALA A 735 21.70 -24.13 -4.17
C ALA A 735 22.54 -25.33 -3.67
N ARG A 736 22.46 -25.69 -2.39
CA ARG A 736 23.36 -26.66 -1.72
C ARG A 736 22.62 -27.79 -1.00
N GLY A 737 21.29 -27.85 -1.12
CA GLY A 737 20.46 -28.82 -0.41
C GLY A 737 20.30 -28.52 1.09
N LYS A 738 19.57 -29.40 1.78
CA LYS A 738 19.22 -29.23 3.20
C LYS A 738 20.46 -29.26 4.12
N ASP A 739 21.46 -30.09 3.82
CA ASP A 739 22.66 -30.22 4.65
C ASP A 739 23.59 -29.01 4.53
N GLY A 740 23.75 -28.45 3.32
CA GLY A 740 24.44 -27.17 3.13
C GLY A 740 23.79 -26.03 3.90
N ALA A 741 22.46 -25.95 3.89
CA ALA A 741 21.73 -24.95 4.67
C ALA A 741 21.89 -25.12 6.19
N ARG A 742 21.99 -26.37 6.69
CA ARG A 742 22.30 -26.67 8.10
C ARG A 742 23.70 -26.21 8.47
N LYS A 743 24.70 -26.54 7.66
CA LYS A 743 26.09 -26.09 7.83
C LYS A 743 26.17 -24.55 7.87
N TRP A 744 25.53 -23.88 6.91
CA TRP A 744 25.47 -22.42 6.86
C TRP A 744 24.84 -21.80 8.12
N ARG A 745 23.73 -22.37 8.61
CA ARG A 745 23.10 -21.95 9.87
C ARG A 745 24.06 -22.09 11.05
N GLN A 746 24.84 -23.17 11.09
CA GLN A 746 25.82 -23.38 12.16
C GLN A 746 26.97 -22.38 12.10
N GLU A 747 27.44 -22.05 10.90
CA GLU A 747 28.43 -21.00 10.71
C GLU A 747 27.90 -19.61 11.10
N LEU A 748 26.63 -19.31 10.81
CA LEU A 748 25.96 -18.10 11.26
C LEU A 748 25.88 -18.04 12.78
N LYS A 749 25.50 -19.15 13.44
CA LYS A 749 25.49 -19.26 14.91
C LYS A 749 26.87 -19.05 15.50
N ASN A 750 27.88 -19.71 14.97
CA ASN A 750 29.26 -19.57 15.41
C ASN A 750 29.74 -18.11 15.27
N SER A 751 29.49 -17.49 14.12
CA SER A 751 29.87 -16.10 13.88
C SER A 751 29.12 -15.14 14.81
N PHE A 752 27.83 -15.39 15.07
CA PHE A 752 27.03 -14.64 16.03
C PHE A 752 27.62 -14.69 17.45
N LEU A 753 27.89 -15.88 17.98
CA LEU A 753 28.42 -16.07 19.34
C LEU A 753 29.83 -15.48 19.50
N LYS A 754 30.66 -15.60 18.46
CA LYS A 754 32.04 -15.11 18.46
C LYS A 754 32.15 -13.59 18.38
N SER A 755 31.09 -12.87 17.97
CA SER A 755 31.13 -11.43 17.70
C SER A 755 30.11 -10.56 18.46
N HIS A 756 29.00 -11.13 18.95
CA HIS A 756 27.95 -10.39 19.66
C HIS A 756 27.98 -10.74 21.15
N TRP A 757 28.78 -10.00 21.93
CA TRP A 757 28.95 -10.25 23.37
C TRP A 757 27.89 -9.58 24.24
N MET A 758 27.18 -8.59 23.69
CA MET A 758 26.02 -7.94 24.30
C MET A 758 24.75 -8.28 23.51
N ILE A 759 23.98 -9.25 23.99
CA ILE A 759 22.81 -9.77 23.26
C ILE A 759 21.52 -9.21 23.88
N PRO A 760 20.49 -8.78 23.12
CA PRO A 760 19.22 -8.34 23.71
C PRO A 760 18.56 -9.46 24.52
N TYR A 761 18.24 -9.20 25.79
CA TYR A 761 17.58 -10.20 26.62
C TYR A 761 16.09 -10.34 26.23
N PRO A 762 15.59 -11.54 25.92
CA PRO A 762 14.28 -11.72 25.32
C PRO A 762 13.11 -11.62 26.32
N GLN A 763 11.90 -11.34 25.80
CA GLN A 763 10.62 -11.42 26.52
C GLN A 763 9.47 -11.86 25.59
N SER A 764 8.31 -12.25 26.16
CA SER A 764 7.19 -12.81 25.37
C SER A 764 6.34 -11.76 24.64
N GLN A 765 6.22 -10.54 25.19
CA GLN A 765 5.38 -9.45 24.64
C GLN A 765 6.18 -8.38 23.88
N GLY A 766 7.47 -8.59 23.60
CA GLY A 766 8.31 -7.57 22.95
C GLY A 766 9.66 -8.13 22.50
N PHE A 767 10.45 -7.33 21.78
CA PHE A 767 11.74 -7.75 21.23
C PHE A 767 12.83 -7.86 22.31
N MET A 768 12.92 -6.86 23.18
CA MET A 768 13.88 -6.82 24.28
C MET A 768 13.16 -6.55 25.61
N ARG A 769 13.59 -7.21 26.68
CA ARG A 769 13.06 -7.02 28.04
C ARG A 769 13.45 -5.64 28.55
N LYS A 770 12.48 -4.95 29.16
CA LYS A 770 12.74 -3.78 29.99
C LYS A 770 12.68 -4.16 31.47
N ASP A 771 13.55 -3.57 32.28
CA ASP A 771 13.45 -3.70 33.72
C ASP A 771 12.13 -3.09 34.22
N LYS A 772 11.54 -3.70 35.25
CA LYS A 772 10.21 -3.29 35.73
C LYS A 772 10.27 -1.93 36.44
N GLU A 773 11.36 -1.68 37.15
CA GLU A 773 11.58 -0.51 38.00
C GLU A 773 12.31 0.58 37.21
N THR A 774 13.47 0.26 36.62
CA THR A 774 14.28 1.28 35.92
C THR A 774 13.79 1.60 34.51
N LYS A 775 12.93 0.75 33.93
CA LYS A 775 12.48 0.79 32.52
C LYS A 775 13.61 0.68 31.49
N GLU A 776 14.83 0.35 31.92
CA GLU A 776 15.99 0.21 31.06
C GLU A 776 15.98 -1.11 30.29
N PHE A 777 16.65 -1.13 29.15
CA PHE A 777 16.76 -2.31 28.31
C PHE A 777 17.78 -3.29 28.90
N VAL A 778 17.38 -4.54 29.10
CA VAL A 778 18.21 -5.58 29.73
C VAL A 778 19.03 -6.33 28.68
N TRP A 779 20.34 -6.36 28.86
CA TRP A 779 21.31 -7.03 27.99
C TRP A 779 21.80 -8.34 28.59
N TRP A 780 22.03 -9.35 27.76
CA TRP A 780 22.74 -10.57 28.10
C TRP A 780 24.25 -10.37 27.87
N PRO A 781 25.07 -10.31 28.93
CA PRO A 781 26.52 -10.28 28.80
C PRO A 781 27.07 -11.71 28.60
N SER A 782 27.48 -12.02 27.37
CA SER A 782 28.19 -13.27 27.06
C SER A 782 29.65 -13.17 27.51
N PHE A 783 30.12 -14.17 28.25
CA PHE A 783 31.47 -14.23 28.78
C PHE A 783 32.15 -15.56 28.47
N HIS A 784 33.45 -15.50 28.15
CA HIS A 784 34.29 -16.68 27.94
C HIS A 784 35.61 -16.54 28.69
N SER A 785 35.80 -17.34 29.74
CA SER A 785 36.97 -17.25 30.63
C SER A 785 38.31 -17.49 29.94
N GLY A 786 38.39 -18.50 29.05
CA GLY A 786 39.61 -18.82 28.30
C GLY A 786 40.07 -17.69 27.38
N LEU A 787 39.16 -17.18 26.54
CA LEU A 787 39.40 -16.04 25.66
C LEU A 787 39.77 -14.77 26.45
N ASN A 788 39.09 -14.48 27.56
CA ASN A 788 39.42 -13.34 28.41
C ASN A 788 40.85 -13.46 28.99
N CYS A 789 41.23 -14.64 29.50
CA CYS A 789 42.58 -14.89 29.98
C CYS A 789 43.64 -14.72 28.88
N TYR A 790 43.33 -15.13 27.65
CA TYR A 790 44.22 -14.98 26.50
C TYR A 790 44.46 -13.50 26.16
N TYR A 791 43.39 -12.71 26.02
CA TYR A 791 43.53 -11.29 25.73
C TYR A 791 44.15 -10.50 26.87
N ALA A 792 43.85 -10.83 28.12
CA ALA A 792 44.49 -10.21 29.28
C ALA A 792 46.01 -10.47 29.33
N ARG A 793 46.47 -11.62 28.79
CA ARG A 793 47.92 -11.88 28.63
C ARG A 793 48.52 -11.07 27.48
N LEU A 794 47.85 -11.00 26.33
CA LEU A 794 48.32 -10.21 25.18
C LEU A 794 48.38 -8.71 25.47
N GLU A 795 47.41 -8.20 26.24
CA GLU A 795 47.36 -6.82 26.71
C GLU A 795 48.56 -6.49 27.60
N LYS A 796 48.92 -7.40 28.53
CA LYS A 796 50.14 -7.28 29.34
C LYS A 796 51.43 -7.33 28.53
N LEU A 797 51.42 -7.96 27.36
CA LEU A 797 52.54 -8.05 26.42
C LEU A 797 52.56 -6.88 25.42
N GLY A 798 51.66 -5.89 25.53
CA GLY A 798 51.59 -4.72 24.64
C GLY A 798 51.24 -5.05 23.18
N SER A 799 50.82 -6.28 22.89
CA SER A 799 50.60 -6.78 21.53
C SER A 799 49.13 -6.76 21.09
N LEU A 800 48.23 -6.19 21.90
CA LEU A 800 46.80 -6.18 21.65
C LEU A 800 46.34 -4.82 21.10
N THR A 801 45.82 -4.79 19.87
CA THR A 801 45.18 -3.60 19.28
C THR A 801 43.66 -3.65 19.49
N GLN A 802 43.08 -2.58 20.03
CA GLN A 802 41.63 -2.41 20.23
C GLN A 802 41.10 -1.27 19.35
N PRO A 803 39.92 -1.43 18.69
CA PRO A 803 39.08 -2.63 18.65
C PRO A 803 39.70 -3.76 17.84
N LEU A 804 39.44 -5.01 18.23
CA LEU A 804 39.92 -6.22 17.57
C LEU A 804 39.37 -6.28 16.13
N PRO A 805 40.21 -6.55 15.11
CA PRO A 805 39.76 -6.71 13.73
C PRO A 805 38.75 -7.85 13.58
N ALA A 806 37.81 -7.72 12.64
CA ALA A 806 36.81 -8.75 12.35
C ALA A 806 37.45 -10.11 11.96
N SER A 807 38.69 -10.10 11.44
CA SER A 807 39.45 -11.32 11.15
C SER A 807 39.71 -12.19 12.38
N ASN A 808 39.70 -11.62 13.59
CA ASN A 808 39.97 -12.36 14.83
C ASN A 808 38.80 -13.30 15.19
N ILE A 809 37.59 -13.00 14.70
CA ILE A 809 36.38 -13.81 14.92
C ILE A 809 36.62 -15.27 14.52
N LYS A 810 37.38 -15.53 13.45
CA LYS A 810 37.66 -16.92 13.01
C LYS A 810 38.40 -17.74 14.08
N HIS A 811 39.19 -17.09 14.93
CA HIS A 811 39.99 -17.70 15.99
C HIS A 811 39.28 -17.77 17.35
N HIS A 812 38.13 -17.12 17.51
CA HIS A 812 37.38 -17.18 18.77
C HIS A 812 36.76 -18.59 18.96
N PRO A 813 36.62 -19.06 20.21
CA PRO A 813 35.99 -20.35 20.52
C PRO A 813 34.51 -20.37 20.11
N SER A 814 34.04 -21.50 19.59
CA SER A 814 32.63 -21.70 19.21
C SER A 814 31.75 -22.18 20.38
N ASN A 815 32.36 -22.71 21.44
CA ASN A 815 31.71 -23.23 22.64
C ASN A 815 32.24 -22.52 23.91
N GLY A 816 31.75 -22.91 25.09
CA GLY A 816 32.23 -22.35 26.38
C GLY A 816 31.69 -20.97 26.76
N TRP A 817 30.85 -20.34 25.92
CA TRP A 817 30.20 -19.07 26.21
C TRP A 817 29.10 -19.22 27.28
N THR A 818 29.16 -18.41 28.33
CA THR A 818 28.19 -18.43 29.44
C THR A 818 27.71 -17.03 29.79
N LEU A 819 26.68 -16.93 30.63
CA LEU A 819 26.26 -15.65 31.21
C LEU A 819 27.32 -15.16 32.19
N ALA A 820 27.70 -13.88 32.10
CA ALA A 820 28.69 -13.31 33.01
C ALA A 820 28.27 -13.43 34.49
N PRO A 821 29.18 -13.84 35.40
CA PRO A 821 28.84 -14.19 36.80
C PRO A 821 28.48 -13.01 37.71
N GLY A 822 28.58 -11.75 37.25
CA GLY A 822 28.01 -10.58 37.92
C GLY A 822 28.75 -10.04 39.15
N TYR A 823 29.92 -10.58 39.51
CA TYR A 823 30.78 -10.04 40.58
C TYR A 823 31.84 -9.11 39.99
N PHE A 824 31.98 -7.93 40.61
CA PHE A 824 32.68 -6.67 40.23
C PHE A 824 33.83 -6.65 39.19
N THR A 825 34.51 -7.76 38.86
CA THR A 825 35.62 -7.81 37.87
C THR A 825 35.34 -8.61 36.60
N ASN A 826 34.27 -9.41 36.53
CA ASN A 826 33.91 -10.24 35.37
C ASN A 826 32.44 -10.06 34.97
N SER A 827 31.93 -8.82 34.95
CA SER A 827 30.53 -8.55 34.62
C SER A 827 30.22 -8.62 33.11
N HIS A 828 31.23 -8.53 32.24
CA HIS A 828 31.11 -8.58 30.78
C HIS A 828 32.48 -8.90 30.13
N MET A 829 32.51 -9.12 28.81
CA MET A 829 33.78 -9.18 28.04
C MET A 829 34.34 -7.76 27.84
N PRO A 830 35.57 -7.45 28.30
CA PRO A 830 36.10 -6.08 28.35
C PRO A 830 36.73 -5.60 27.03
N TYR A 831 36.47 -6.28 25.91
CA TYR A 831 37.10 -5.99 24.62
C TYR A 831 36.03 -5.68 23.56
N VAL A 832 36.43 -5.04 22.46
CA VAL A 832 35.55 -4.77 21.32
C VAL A 832 36.05 -5.55 20.11
N VAL A 833 35.15 -6.25 19.42
CA VAL A 833 35.46 -6.90 18.14
C VAL A 833 34.64 -6.25 17.02
N GLN A 834 35.31 -5.87 15.94
CA GLN A 834 34.65 -5.26 14.77
C GLN A 834 33.69 -6.26 14.10
N ALA A 835 32.57 -5.75 13.59
CA ALA A 835 31.56 -6.56 12.93
C ALA A 835 32.03 -7.07 11.55
N GLU A 836 31.70 -8.32 11.20
CA GLU A 836 31.91 -8.84 9.84
C GLU A 836 30.96 -8.16 8.85
N GLN A 837 31.48 -7.18 8.08
CA GLN A 837 30.70 -6.45 7.07
C GLN A 837 31.48 -6.07 5.80
N ASN A 838 32.71 -6.60 5.64
CA ASN A 838 33.59 -6.23 4.53
C ASN A 838 32.96 -6.52 3.16
N LEU A 839 32.20 -7.61 3.02
CA LEU A 839 31.53 -7.95 1.77
C LEU A 839 30.29 -7.06 1.52
N LEU A 840 29.69 -6.50 2.58
CA LEU A 840 28.55 -5.59 2.47
C LEU A 840 28.95 -4.17 2.08
N ARG A 841 30.22 -3.79 2.33
CA ARG A 841 30.83 -2.50 1.97
C ARG A 841 31.41 -2.49 0.56
N MET A 842 31.63 -3.68 -0.03
CA MET A 842 32.09 -3.82 -1.41
C MET A 842 30.99 -3.38 -2.39
N PRO A 843 31.31 -2.59 -3.42
CA PRO A 843 30.41 -2.35 -4.54
C PRO A 843 29.94 -3.66 -5.17
N GLU A 844 28.71 -3.68 -5.67
CA GLU A 844 28.11 -4.89 -6.23
C GLU A 844 28.90 -5.42 -7.45
N ASP A 845 29.39 -4.52 -8.29
CA ASP A 845 30.17 -4.86 -9.49
C ASP A 845 31.51 -5.52 -9.14
N GLU A 846 32.15 -5.06 -8.05
CA GLU A 846 33.41 -5.65 -7.56
C GLU A 846 33.17 -7.03 -6.94
N LEU A 847 32.05 -7.20 -6.20
CA LEU A 847 31.69 -8.51 -5.66
C LEU A 847 31.37 -9.51 -6.78
N TYR A 848 30.69 -9.07 -7.84
CA TYR A 848 30.41 -9.89 -9.01
C TYR A 848 31.68 -10.23 -9.79
N ALA A 849 32.58 -9.26 -9.99
CA ALA A 849 33.88 -9.50 -10.61
C ALA A 849 34.67 -10.60 -9.87
N LYS A 850 34.68 -10.58 -8.53
CA LYS A 850 35.29 -11.66 -7.73
C LYS A 850 34.66 -13.03 -7.94
N LEU A 851 33.35 -13.12 -8.19
CA LEU A 851 32.69 -14.39 -8.52
C LEU A 851 33.10 -14.88 -9.92
N VAL A 852 33.29 -13.96 -10.86
CA VAL A 852 33.78 -14.28 -12.20
C VAL A 852 35.23 -14.73 -12.14
N ASP A 853 36.10 -14.03 -11.40
CA ASP A 853 37.51 -14.39 -11.20
C ASP A 853 37.64 -15.80 -10.60
N LEU A 854 36.84 -16.13 -9.57
CA LEU A 854 36.85 -17.46 -8.95
C LEU A 854 36.40 -18.56 -9.93
N ARG A 855 35.46 -18.27 -10.83
CA ARG A 855 35.05 -19.19 -11.91
C ARG A 855 36.16 -19.39 -12.93
N GLU A 856 36.85 -18.33 -13.31
CA GLU A 856 37.96 -18.35 -14.27
C GLU A 856 39.18 -19.09 -13.69
N GLN A 857 39.47 -18.91 -12.40
CA GLN A 857 40.50 -19.66 -11.67
C GLN A 857 40.21 -21.17 -11.66
N MET A 858 38.98 -21.61 -11.36
CA MET A 858 38.62 -23.03 -11.49
C MET A 858 38.72 -23.55 -12.93
N SER A 859 38.44 -22.69 -13.93
CA SER A 859 38.56 -23.07 -15.33
C SER A 859 40.03 -23.22 -15.75
N ALA A 860 40.93 -22.40 -15.20
CA ALA A 860 42.37 -22.48 -15.41
C ALA A 860 43.04 -23.63 -14.61
N GLU A 861 42.55 -23.94 -13.42
CA GLU A 861 43.05 -25.04 -12.57
C GLU A 861 42.73 -26.44 -13.11
N SER A 862 41.93 -26.55 -14.18
CA SER A 862 41.77 -27.80 -14.93
C SER A 862 43.06 -28.26 -15.65
N PHE A 863 44.09 -27.40 -15.73
CA PHE A 863 45.42 -27.72 -16.23
C PHE A 863 46.52 -27.15 -15.32
N GLN A 864 46.61 -27.57 -14.06
CA GLN A 864 47.87 -27.71 -13.31
C GLN A 864 47.58 -28.11 -11.87
N ALA A 865 48.19 -29.20 -11.42
CA ALA A 865 48.20 -29.58 -10.01
C ALA A 865 48.99 -28.55 -9.20
N PRO A 866 48.45 -27.98 -8.11
CA PRO A 866 49.24 -27.11 -7.26
C PRO A 866 50.16 -27.92 -6.35
N ALA A 867 51.43 -27.57 -6.44
CA ALA A 867 52.51 -27.98 -5.56
C ALA A 867 52.27 -27.56 -4.12
N ALA A 868 52.83 -28.34 -3.20
CA ALA A 868 52.88 -28.07 -1.78
C ALA A 868 53.50 -26.69 -1.49
N SER A 869 52.77 -25.83 -0.79
CA SER A 869 53.36 -24.67 -0.12
C SER A 869 53.05 -24.71 1.38
N THR A 870 54.10 -25.09 2.12
CA THR A 870 54.49 -24.56 3.43
C THR A 870 53.39 -24.40 4.48
N THR A 871 53.12 -25.49 5.19
CA THR A 871 52.54 -25.50 6.53
C THR A 871 53.38 -24.62 7.46
N SER A 872 53.00 -23.35 7.61
CA SER A 872 53.34 -22.62 8.82
C SER A 872 52.61 -23.30 9.98
N ILE A 873 53.39 -23.77 10.95
CA ILE A 873 52.94 -24.46 12.16
C ILE A 873 51.83 -23.62 12.82
N VAL A 874 50.59 -24.07 12.68
CA VAL A 874 49.46 -23.57 13.45
C VAL A 874 49.51 -24.29 14.78
N ILE A 875 49.85 -23.56 15.83
CA ILE A 875 49.63 -24.00 17.20
C ILE A 875 48.10 -24.00 17.38
N GLU A 876 47.47 -25.16 17.21
CA GLU A 876 46.13 -25.41 17.72
C GLU A 876 46.10 -25.02 19.20
N PHE A 877 45.14 -24.17 19.59
CA PHE A 877 44.87 -23.86 20.99
C PHE A 877 44.32 -25.12 21.68
N ASN A 878 45.21 -26.04 21.99
CA ASN A 878 44.98 -27.18 22.86
C ASN A 878 44.95 -26.65 24.31
N ILE A 879 43.87 -25.95 24.66
CA ILE A 879 43.52 -25.82 26.07
C ILE A 879 42.87 -27.16 26.44
N SER A 880 43.71 -28.09 26.89
CA SER A 880 43.26 -29.22 27.68
C SER A 880 42.30 -28.69 28.75
N SER A 881 41.07 -29.17 28.75
CA SER A 881 40.06 -28.84 29.76
C SER A 881 40.35 -29.51 31.11
N SER A 882 41.62 -29.59 31.48
CA SER A 882 42.07 -29.92 32.82
C SER A 882 42.48 -28.61 33.49
N ASN A 883 41.88 -28.33 34.65
CA ASN A 883 42.12 -27.16 35.51
C ASN A 883 41.32 -25.89 35.20
N TYR A 884 40.02 -25.90 35.45
CA TYR A 884 39.31 -24.72 35.97
C TYR A 884 38.23 -25.10 36.98
N ILE A 885 38.67 -25.50 38.17
CA ILE A 885 37.95 -25.18 39.41
C ILE A 885 38.60 -23.91 39.95
N ARG A 886 37.87 -22.78 39.92
CA ARG A 886 38.15 -21.64 40.79
C ARG A 886 36.96 -21.44 41.72
N VAL A 887 37.15 -21.93 42.93
CA VAL A 887 36.32 -21.77 44.11
C VAL A 887 36.19 -20.28 44.43
N THR A 888 34.97 -19.78 44.60
CA THR A 888 34.70 -18.62 45.47
C THR A 888 33.73 -19.05 46.56
N ASP A 889 34.23 -18.84 47.78
CA ASP A 889 33.66 -18.86 49.12
C ASP A 889 33.01 -20.10 49.76
N LYS A 890 33.70 -20.49 50.85
CA LYS A 890 33.36 -21.41 51.95
C LYS A 890 33.11 -22.87 51.58
N TRP A 891 34.18 -23.55 51.14
CA TRP A 891 34.24 -25.01 51.06
C TRP A 891 35.29 -25.57 52.04
N CYS A 892 34.85 -26.48 52.91
CA CYS A 892 35.58 -27.02 54.06
C CYS A 892 36.85 -27.82 53.66
N PRO A 893 37.97 -27.78 54.42
CA PRO A 893 39.27 -28.33 54.01
C PRO A 893 39.32 -29.84 53.74
N ARG A 894 38.37 -30.64 54.26
CA ARG A 894 38.33 -32.11 54.09
C ARG A 894 37.99 -32.60 52.67
N ARG A 895 37.58 -31.73 51.73
CA ARG A 895 37.14 -32.13 50.37
C ARG A 895 38.13 -31.82 49.24
N ARG A 896 39.34 -31.32 49.53
CA ARG A 896 40.38 -31.08 48.50
C ARG A 896 41.02 -32.36 47.91
N ALA A 897 40.75 -33.55 48.46
CA ALA A 897 41.36 -34.80 48.01
C ALA A 897 40.70 -35.43 46.76
N TYR A 898 39.63 -34.85 46.21
CA TYR A 898 38.78 -35.50 45.19
C TYR A 898 38.60 -34.69 43.89
N VAL A 899 39.68 -34.19 43.30
CA VAL A 899 39.63 -33.59 41.95
C VAL A 899 40.91 -33.92 41.15
N SER A 900 41.02 -35.16 40.70
CA SER A 900 41.86 -35.55 39.54
C SER A 900 41.29 -36.75 38.76
N LYS A 901 40.11 -37.29 39.13
CA LYS A 901 39.53 -38.49 38.51
C LYS A 901 38.48 -38.13 37.45
N THR A 902 38.54 -38.77 36.29
CA THR A 902 37.47 -38.73 35.26
C THR A 902 36.22 -39.49 35.73
N PHE A 903 35.06 -39.32 35.06
CA PHE A 903 33.85 -40.08 35.42
C PHE A 903 34.10 -41.59 35.33
N GLU A 904 34.91 -42.00 34.35
CA GLU A 904 35.36 -43.37 34.13
C GLU A 904 36.23 -43.93 35.28
N GLU A 905 36.87 -43.07 36.08
CA GLU A 905 37.75 -43.43 37.21
C GLU A 905 37.06 -43.27 38.59
N SER A 906 35.77 -42.94 38.59
CA SER A 906 34.99 -42.69 39.81
C SER A 906 34.51 -44.01 40.42
N ASP A 907 34.94 -44.28 41.66
CA ASP A 907 34.72 -45.57 42.34
C ASP A 907 33.76 -45.49 43.53
N SER A 908 33.28 -44.28 43.88
CA SER A 908 32.34 -44.08 44.99
C SER A 908 31.01 -43.45 44.54
N PRO A 909 29.88 -43.82 45.19
CA PRO A 909 28.60 -43.14 44.97
C PRO A 909 28.66 -41.63 45.20
N GLY A 910 29.51 -41.18 46.14
CA GLY A 910 29.71 -39.78 46.45
C GLY A 910 30.33 -38.98 45.29
N GLU A 911 31.31 -39.56 44.57
CA GLU A 911 31.91 -38.94 43.39
C GLU A 911 30.91 -38.85 42.24
N CYS A 912 30.18 -39.93 41.94
CA CYS A 912 29.14 -39.92 40.91
C CYS A 912 28.06 -38.86 41.19
N SER A 913 27.73 -38.59 42.46
CA SER A 913 26.76 -37.57 42.83
C SER A 913 27.16 -36.15 42.43
N ILE A 914 28.47 -35.86 42.38
CA ILE A 914 29.01 -34.55 41.98
C ILE A 914 28.83 -34.37 40.48
N PHE A 915 29.24 -35.36 39.68
CA PHE A 915 29.03 -35.36 38.23
C PHE A 915 27.55 -35.34 37.87
N LEU A 916 26.73 -36.13 38.57
CA LEU A 916 25.28 -36.17 38.36
C LEU A 916 24.63 -34.81 38.62
N ARG A 917 25.04 -34.09 39.67
CA ARG A 917 24.55 -32.75 39.96
C ARG A 917 24.90 -31.76 38.85
N GLN A 918 26.13 -31.81 38.33
CA GLN A 918 26.60 -30.96 37.23
C GLN A 918 25.86 -31.23 35.91
N GLU A 919 25.70 -32.50 35.53
CA GLU A 919 25.02 -32.87 34.28
C GLU A 919 23.50 -32.65 34.36
N LEU A 920 22.88 -32.82 35.54
CA LEU A 920 21.49 -32.45 35.78
C LEU A 920 21.27 -30.93 35.65
N GLU A 921 22.20 -30.11 36.14
CA GLU A 921 22.13 -28.66 35.97
C GLU A 921 22.20 -28.28 34.48
N LYS A 922 23.10 -28.90 33.70
CA LYS A 922 23.16 -28.71 32.23
C LYS A 922 21.83 -29.09 31.55
N TYR A 923 21.25 -30.22 31.94
CA TYR A 923 19.95 -30.67 31.43
C TYR A 923 18.81 -29.69 31.77
N GLU A 924 18.74 -29.23 33.02
CA GLU A 924 17.72 -28.29 33.49
C GLU A 924 17.84 -26.91 32.81
N LEU A 925 19.07 -26.47 32.52
CA LEU A 925 19.34 -25.23 31.77
C LEU A 925 18.78 -25.26 30.34
N LEU A 926 18.74 -26.43 29.69
CA LEU A 926 18.12 -26.61 28.38
C LEU A 926 16.58 -26.59 28.43
N GLN A 927 15.95 -26.72 29.60
CA GLN A 927 14.49 -26.69 29.79
C GLN A 927 13.91 -25.29 30.09
N HIS A 928 14.75 -24.27 30.27
CA HIS A 928 14.40 -22.93 30.73
C HIS A 928 13.51 -22.16 29.70
N HIS A 929 12.22 -22.49 29.67
CA HIS A 929 11.01 -21.69 29.30
C HIS A 929 9.74 -22.59 29.22
N ARG A 930 9.90 -23.91 29.01
CA ARG A 930 8.79 -24.89 28.85
C ARG A 930 7.89 -25.03 30.08
N ARG A 931 8.39 -24.74 31.29
CA ARG A 931 7.65 -24.90 32.56
C ARG A 931 6.39 -24.03 32.66
N ASN A 932 6.30 -22.92 31.92
CA ASN A 932 5.12 -22.05 31.96
C ASN A 932 3.97 -22.54 31.06
N LEU A 933 4.27 -23.27 29.98
CA LEU A 933 3.25 -23.79 29.03
C LEU A 933 2.40 -24.92 29.62
N ARG A 934 2.96 -25.79 30.48
CA ARG A 934 2.19 -26.88 31.14
C ARG A 934 1.13 -26.34 32.12
N ARG A 935 1.34 -25.16 32.74
CA ARG A 935 0.33 -24.51 33.58
C ARG A 935 -0.80 -23.87 32.76
N SER A 936 -0.51 -23.35 31.56
CA SER A 936 -1.53 -22.77 30.69
C SER A 936 -2.39 -23.81 29.96
N ARG A 937 -1.86 -25.00 29.65
CA ARG A 937 -2.66 -26.09 29.05
C ARG A 937 -3.75 -26.62 30.00
N ARG A 938 -3.48 -26.71 31.31
CA ARG A 938 -4.52 -27.04 32.30
C ARG A 938 -5.61 -25.98 32.39
N LYS A 939 -5.26 -24.69 32.28
CA LYS A 939 -6.24 -23.58 32.27
C LYS A 939 -7.04 -23.46 30.98
N ARG A 940 -6.52 -23.93 29.84
CA ARG A 940 -7.22 -23.92 28.54
C ARG A 940 -8.13 -25.13 28.34
N MET A 941 -7.95 -26.19 29.12
CA MET A 941 -8.76 -27.40 29.03
C MET A 941 -10.14 -27.23 29.72
N ASP A 942 -10.26 -26.27 30.65
CA ASP A 942 -11.53 -25.94 31.32
C ASP A 942 -12.39 -24.90 30.59
N THR A 943 -12.01 -24.42 29.38
CA THR A 943 -12.74 -23.31 28.72
C THR A 943 -12.94 -23.47 27.22
N ARG A 944 -12.90 -24.70 26.69
CA ARG A 944 -13.23 -24.98 25.29
C ARG A 944 -13.98 -26.30 25.13
N SER A 945 -15.19 -26.36 25.68
CA SER A 945 -16.30 -27.02 24.98
C SER A 945 -17.09 -25.93 24.25
N ASN A 946 -17.47 -26.23 23.01
CA ASN A 946 -18.30 -25.46 22.07
C ASN A 946 -17.56 -24.60 21.03
N GLY A 947 -17.71 -25.02 19.76
CA GLY A 947 -18.09 -24.10 18.69
C GLY A 947 -17.07 -23.80 17.62
N ASP A 948 -16.97 -24.73 16.67
CA ASP A 948 -16.84 -24.56 15.22
C ASP A 948 -15.56 -24.00 14.55
N SER A 949 -15.24 -24.75 13.51
CA SER A 949 -14.11 -24.75 12.61
C SER A 949 -14.33 -23.82 11.41
N ASP A 950 -13.40 -22.90 11.19
CA ASP A 950 -13.16 -22.29 9.87
C ASP A 950 -11.75 -22.70 9.43
N SER A 951 -11.70 -23.66 8.52
CA SER A 951 -10.50 -24.13 7.84
C SER A 951 -10.32 -23.33 6.55
N ASP A 952 -9.31 -22.46 6.53
CA ASP A 952 -8.65 -21.98 5.31
C ASP A 952 -7.16 -21.74 5.65
N SER A 953 -6.45 -22.84 5.87
CA SER A 953 -5.00 -22.88 5.73
C SER A 953 -4.71 -23.67 4.47
N GLU A 954 -4.37 -22.98 3.39
CA GLU A 954 -3.67 -23.59 2.27
C GLU A 954 -2.43 -24.31 2.82
N CYS A 955 -2.47 -25.64 2.74
CA CYS A 955 -1.39 -26.54 3.07
C CYS A 955 -0.17 -26.21 2.23
N ILE A 956 0.76 -25.43 2.78
CA ILE A 956 2.16 -25.60 2.45
C ILE A 956 2.58 -26.88 3.14
N ASP A 957 3.07 -27.84 2.36
CA ASP A 957 3.69 -29.07 2.83
C ASP A 957 4.91 -28.73 3.72
N ASP A 958 4.63 -28.38 4.98
CA ASP A 958 5.60 -28.07 6.05
C ASP A 958 5.98 -29.35 6.82
N GLY A 959 5.76 -30.51 6.19
CA GLY A 959 5.86 -31.83 6.81
C GLY A 959 7.27 -32.37 6.99
N GLU A 960 8.36 -31.77 6.50
CA GLU A 960 9.66 -32.46 6.60
C GLU A 960 10.92 -31.58 6.46
N ALA A 961 11.04 -30.54 7.30
CA ALA A 961 12.30 -29.82 7.46
C ALA A 961 12.62 -29.54 8.94
N THR A 962 13.80 -30.03 9.35
CA THR A 962 14.49 -29.95 10.65
C THR A 962 14.17 -31.03 11.69
N SER A 963 14.34 -32.32 11.34
CA SER A 963 15.07 -33.20 12.26
C SER A 963 16.52 -32.71 12.26
N ASP A 964 16.84 -31.86 13.23
CA ASP A 964 18.14 -31.19 13.38
C ASP A 964 18.81 -31.83 14.60
N GLU A 965 19.95 -32.49 14.37
CA GLU A 965 20.79 -33.09 15.42
C GLU A 965 21.24 -32.05 16.47
N GLU A 966 21.19 -30.75 16.14
CA GLU A 966 21.50 -29.65 17.05
C GLU A 966 20.27 -28.92 17.62
N SER A 967 19.04 -29.38 17.34
CA SER A 967 17.86 -28.81 17.97
C SER A 967 17.95 -28.90 19.50
N LEU A 968 17.34 -27.94 20.21
CA LEU A 968 17.24 -28.01 21.68
C LEU A 968 16.65 -29.34 22.15
N GLY A 969 15.78 -29.96 21.34
CA GLY A 969 15.24 -31.28 21.57
C GLY A 969 16.30 -32.38 21.58
N VAL A 970 17.17 -32.43 20.57
CA VAL A 970 18.23 -33.45 20.43
C VAL A 970 19.36 -33.22 21.44
N LYS A 971 19.83 -31.97 21.63
CA LYS A 971 20.83 -31.65 22.68
C LYS A 971 20.34 -32.06 24.06
N ARG A 972 19.05 -31.86 24.34
CA ARG A 972 18.42 -32.31 25.58
C ARG A 972 18.38 -33.83 25.68
N GLN A 973 18.08 -34.55 24.59
CA GLN A 973 18.10 -36.03 24.58
C GLN A 973 19.52 -36.58 24.81
N GLN A 974 20.53 -36.02 24.15
CA GLN A 974 21.93 -36.39 24.38
C GLN A 974 22.35 -36.12 25.83
N GLN A 975 21.99 -34.95 26.37
CA GLN A 975 22.26 -34.62 27.77
C GLN A 975 21.48 -35.54 28.75
N ALA A 976 20.26 -35.96 28.40
CA ALA A 976 19.49 -36.95 29.16
C ALA A 976 20.22 -38.29 29.21
N GLN A 977 20.76 -38.76 28.09
CA GLN A 977 21.53 -40.00 28.02
C GLN A 977 22.77 -39.96 28.92
N VAL A 978 23.49 -38.84 28.95
CA VAL A 978 24.63 -38.64 29.87
C VAL A 978 24.19 -38.70 31.32
N VAL A 979 23.10 -38.00 31.68
CA VAL A 979 22.53 -38.03 33.05
C VAL A 979 22.12 -39.45 33.44
N ARG A 980 21.48 -40.19 32.54
CA ARG A 980 21.06 -41.59 32.78
C ARG A 980 22.26 -42.53 32.93
N ARG A 981 23.32 -42.34 32.14
CA ARG A 981 24.57 -43.13 32.26
C ARG A 981 25.22 -42.96 33.64
N ILE A 982 25.29 -41.73 34.13
CA ILE A 982 25.85 -41.42 35.46
C ILE A 982 24.92 -41.93 36.58
N GLU A 983 23.61 -41.79 36.42
CA GLU A 983 22.60 -42.32 37.36
C GLU A 983 22.75 -43.85 37.52
N THR A 984 22.81 -44.59 36.42
CA THR A 984 22.94 -46.06 36.44
C THR A 984 24.21 -46.46 37.18
N ARG A 985 25.35 -45.84 36.87
CA ARG A 985 26.62 -46.12 37.53
C ARG A 985 26.58 -45.83 39.04
N MET A 986 25.97 -44.70 39.43
CA MET A 986 25.79 -44.36 40.85
C MET A 986 24.96 -45.42 41.59
N ARG A 987 23.85 -45.90 40.97
CA ARG A 987 22.98 -46.93 41.55
C ARG A 987 23.69 -48.28 41.67
N GLU A 988 24.51 -48.65 40.69
CA GLU A 988 25.36 -49.85 40.73
C GLU A 988 26.36 -49.81 41.89
N LEU A 989 27.09 -48.70 42.05
CA LEU A 989 28.05 -48.55 43.14
C LEU A 989 27.39 -48.56 44.53
N ILE A 990 26.18 -48.00 44.66
CA ILE A 990 25.38 -48.10 45.90
C ILE A 990 25.00 -49.56 46.19
N LYS A 991 24.62 -50.33 45.16
CA LYS A 991 24.28 -51.75 45.31
C LYS A 991 25.51 -52.57 45.73
N GLN A 992 26.66 -52.35 45.08
CA GLN A 992 27.92 -53.01 45.43
C GLN A 992 28.38 -52.68 46.85
N HIS A 993 28.19 -51.44 47.31
CA HIS A 993 28.49 -51.06 48.68
C HIS A 993 27.58 -51.78 49.69
N ARG A 994 26.28 -51.89 49.41
CA ARG A 994 25.33 -52.62 50.26
C ARG A 994 25.65 -54.11 50.38
N GLU A 995 26.25 -54.70 49.35
CA GLU A 995 26.67 -56.11 49.33
C GLU A 995 27.98 -56.33 50.12
N LYS A 996 28.90 -55.34 50.11
CA LYS A 996 30.21 -55.42 50.80
C LYS A 996 30.17 -55.00 52.28
N GLU A 997 29.42 -53.96 52.64
CA GLU A 997 29.29 -53.46 54.02
C GLU A 997 27.87 -53.68 54.56
N LYS A 998 27.67 -54.78 55.29
CA LYS A 998 26.37 -55.15 55.88
C LYS A 998 25.99 -54.31 57.10
N ASP A 999 26.95 -53.65 57.74
CA ASP A 999 26.70 -52.90 58.97
C ASP A 999 26.05 -51.54 58.73
N TRP A 1000 26.23 -50.93 57.54
CA TRP A 1000 25.72 -49.59 57.20
C TRP A 1000 24.97 -49.54 55.84
N PRO A 1001 23.88 -50.33 55.65
CA PRO A 1001 23.20 -50.49 54.35
C PRO A 1001 22.51 -49.21 53.84
N LYS A 1002 22.31 -48.22 54.70
CA LYS A 1002 21.63 -46.94 54.40
C LYS A 1002 22.57 -45.76 54.16
N ALA A 1003 23.89 -45.98 54.14
CA ALA A 1003 24.90 -44.90 54.10
C ALA A 1003 24.70 -43.89 52.95
N TYR A 1004 24.16 -44.31 51.80
CA TYR A 1004 23.96 -43.46 50.61
C TYR A 1004 22.49 -43.23 50.22
N ASP A 1005 21.53 -43.62 51.07
CA ASP A 1005 20.09 -43.44 50.79
C ASP A 1005 19.69 -41.97 50.66
N TYR A 1006 20.43 -41.07 51.30
CA TYR A 1006 20.22 -39.63 51.19
C TYR A 1006 20.50 -39.10 49.77
N LEU A 1007 21.47 -39.68 49.04
CA LEU A 1007 21.78 -39.31 47.64
C LEU A 1007 20.63 -39.73 46.70
N LEU A 1008 20.09 -40.93 46.90
CA LEU A 1008 18.91 -41.38 46.16
C LEU A 1008 17.70 -40.47 46.41
N LYS A 1009 17.47 -40.06 47.67
CA LYS A 1009 16.42 -39.08 48.02
C LYS A 1009 16.67 -37.70 47.40
N GLU A 1010 17.93 -37.24 47.34
CA GLU A 1010 18.30 -35.93 46.77
C GLU A 1010 17.95 -35.84 45.28
N PHE A 1011 18.31 -36.87 44.50
CA PHE A 1011 18.19 -36.80 43.04
C PHE A 1011 16.90 -37.38 42.45
N ASN A 1012 16.18 -38.26 43.16
CA ASN A 1012 14.97 -38.93 42.62
C ASN A 1012 13.97 -37.94 41.99
N ARG A 1013 13.64 -36.84 42.68
CA ARG A 1013 12.69 -35.81 42.16
C ARG A 1013 13.20 -35.05 40.93
N ARG A 1014 14.52 -34.94 40.75
CA ARG A 1014 15.13 -34.27 39.59
C ARG A 1014 15.24 -35.24 38.40
N LEU A 1015 15.59 -36.49 38.67
CA LEU A 1015 15.72 -37.56 37.67
C LEU A 1015 14.38 -38.02 37.08
N GLU A 1016 13.28 -37.96 37.84
CA GLU A 1016 11.91 -38.16 37.33
C GLU A 1016 11.54 -37.17 36.21
N ARG A 1017 12.21 -36.01 36.15
CA ARG A 1017 11.93 -34.95 35.17
C ARG A 1017 12.82 -35.03 33.94
N VAL A 1018 13.72 -36.02 33.87
CA VAL A 1018 14.60 -36.29 32.75
C VAL A 1018 13.86 -37.22 31.77
N GLU A 1019 13.24 -36.60 30.77
CA GLU A 1019 12.59 -37.28 29.62
C GLU A 1019 13.61 -37.90 28.67
#